data_AF-A0A0S8KIW0-F1
#
_entry.id   AF-A0A0S8KIW0-F1
#
_cell.length_a   1.000
_cell.length_b   1.000
_cell.length_c   1.000
_cell.angle_alpha   90.00
_cell.angle_beta   90.00
_cell.angle_gamma   90.00
#
_symmetry.space_group_name_H-M   'P 1'
#
loop_
_entity.id
_entity.type
_entity.pdbx_description
1 polymer ?
#
loop_
_entity_poly.entity_id
_entity_poly.type
_entity_poly.pdbx_seq_one_letter_code
_entity_poly.pdbx_strand_id
1 'polypeptide(L)'
;MSTEDEFSLFDIVDLPDGEREIVLHLARNGPADGPTLAQATSLDLPVIQSALAKLVEQGRVRLSASGQAEVVLGRRRSRTTLPVQLWHALSATDRLYSQRDIATLRTAVPILQFARARLVQFADHGPGHALRVKSFASQLGYIMGLSPTEQQLLRAGALFHDVGNAVDRARHNVISQETVERLAKDGELPFSPKEAELIGILCLWHRREYDPSRVDELGGETIRTGLMASILRVADAMDIDHRRSDYTERFAHVLRMFYAHSLPYWTSLEEILGLRIRCTPEVQVQVFTLGQLKDNIQIAMLRGDLDSTPLDWTIKEIAVSEGLGDDVSRLTRSRKQKRPALLVFPFEPHSLIMGALSRAHLTADGHDVELLCYPDTAGGSSWLWGQVMPETGAQAYDRLVVIGDRPDPRITRQLLATTGRWQATGARVSLLNRHEANWSRLPALLQVGVELILGGDWAYFWGDAIQRTDLAWGRIAALCTRDPTQSTVGLTDEERAVTQGLLKVVYDASSRPASDTEGWAALARPILDRIQADDRAYFSDQAGDFDSYAQTSERAHVEGRVLWYDQAPSPFPYAYHWILEKAIEYHGRSPERGIHFNVPYAMATWRDGDDVELLAISHWREEEAIPIRLLYPSDLGPSPVGNESTIQVRLPADQSEIVIRALVDACREV
;
A
#
# COMPACT_ATOMS: atom_id res chain seq x y z
N MET A 1 17.11 36.03 -10.39
CA MET A 1 18.27 35.76 -11.25
C MET A 1 18.53 34.26 -11.19
N SER A 2 18.73 33.67 -12.37
CA SER A 2 18.62 32.27 -12.81
C SER A 2 18.34 31.16 -11.78
N THR A 3 17.20 30.50 -11.96
CA THR A 3 17.01 29.09 -11.66
C THR A 3 18.06 28.29 -12.44
N GLU A 4 19.03 27.71 -11.75
CA GLU A 4 20.00 26.79 -12.35
C GLU A 4 19.25 25.57 -12.91
N ASP A 5 19.15 25.47 -14.24
CA ASP A 5 18.65 24.27 -14.91
C ASP A 5 19.68 23.15 -14.74
N GLU A 6 19.52 22.39 -13.65
CA GLU A 6 20.36 21.26 -13.27
C GLU A 6 20.39 20.16 -14.36
N PHE A 7 21.61 19.79 -14.80
CA PHE A 7 21.88 18.78 -15.82
C PHE A 7 21.34 17.41 -15.42
N SER A 8 20.57 16.80 -16.30
CA SER A 8 19.96 15.50 -16.07
C SER A 8 20.61 14.41 -16.93
N LEU A 9 20.62 13.17 -16.42
CA LEU A 9 21.15 12.00 -17.15
C LEU A 9 20.42 11.74 -18.48
N PHE A 10 19.22 12.30 -18.66
CA PHE A 10 18.47 12.24 -19.92
C PHE A 10 18.91 13.29 -20.93
N ASP A 11 19.53 14.38 -20.48
CA ASP A 11 20.03 15.46 -21.34
C ASP A 11 21.31 15.01 -22.08
N ILE A 12 21.92 13.91 -21.62
CA ILE A 12 23.01 13.19 -22.29
C ILE A 12 22.59 12.71 -23.69
N VAL A 13 21.30 12.41 -23.89
CA VAL A 13 20.77 11.95 -25.19
C VAL A 13 20.79 13.06 -26.24
N ASP A 14 20.75 14.32 -25.81
CA ASP A 14 20.80 15.49 -26.70
C ASP A 14 22.23 15.99 -26.93
N LEU A 15 23.23 15.44 -26.24
CA LEU A 15 24.64 15.79 -26.46
C LEU A 15 25.17 15.22 -27.78
N PRO A 16 26.01 15.97 -28.52
CA PRO A 16 26.79 15.44 -29.63
C PRO A 16 27.62 14.21 -29.21
N ASP A 17 27.85 13.26 -30.14
CA ASP A 17 28.45 11.95 -29.82
C ASP A 17 29.75 12.03 -29.02
N GLY A 18 30.68 12.93 -29.37
CA GLY A 18 31.94 13.09 -28.64
C GLY A 18 31.76 13.68 -27.23
N GLU A 19 30.81 14.60 -27.04
CA GLU A 19 30.49 15.17 -25.73
C GLU A 19 29.78 14.13 -24.84
N ARG A 20 28.86 13.37 -25.45
CA ARG A 20 28.13 12.26 -24.81
C ARG A 20 29.07 11.17 -24.31
N GLU A 21 30.00 10.74 -25.16
CA GLU A 21 30.95 9.67 -24.83
C GLU A 21 31.87 10.07 -23.67
N ILE A 22 32.34 11.32 -23.65
CA ILE A 22 33.14 11.87 -22.55
C ILE A 22 32.32 11.92 -21.26
N VAL A 23 31.09 12.44 -21.30
CA VAL A 23 30.21 12.50 -20.11
C VAL A 23 29.90 11.10 -19.57
N LEU A 24 29.60 10.14 -20.44
CA LEU A 24 29.34 8.75 -20.04
C LEU A 24 30.60 8.08 -19.45
N HIS A 25 31.77 8.35 -20.01
CA HIS A 25 33.02 7.81 -19.48
C HIS A 25 33.30 8.36 -18.08
N LEU A 26 33.22 9.68 -17.90
CA LEU A 26 33.43 10.34 -16.60
C LEU A 26 32.40 9.92 -15.55
N ALA A 27 31.14 9.75 -15.95
CA ALA A 27 30.08 9.29 -15.04
C ALA A 27 30.27 7.84 -14.57
N ARG A 28 30.83 6.97 -15.41
CA ARG A 28 31.03 5.54 -15.10
C ARG A 28 32.34 5.25 -14.37
N ASN A 29 33.41 5.94 -14.77
CA ASN A 29 34.77 5.61 -14.36
C ASN A 29 35.40 6.66 -13.44
N GLY A 30 34.68 7.75 -13.16
CA GLY A 30 35.14 8.85 -12.31
C GLY A 30 35.98 9.88 -13.06
N PRO A 31 36.60 10.83 -12.32
CA PRO A 31 37.34 11.93 -12.90
C PRO A 31 38.56 11.49 -13.73
N ALA A 32 38.77 12.11 -14.89
CA ALA A 32 39.88 11.78 -15.80
C ALA A 32 40.43 13.02 -16.51
N ASP A 33 41.71 13.00 -16.88
CA ASP A 33 42.31 14.08 -17.68
C ASP A 33 42.10 13.86 -19.20
N GLY A 34 42.37 14.88 -20.00
CA GLY A 34 42.20 14.83 -21.45
C GLY A 34 42.91 13.64 -22.13
N PRO A 35 44.21 13.37 -21.84
CA PRO A 35 44.92 12.21 -22.37
C PRO A 35 44.29 10.87 -21.99
N THR A 36 43.88 10.69 -20.73
CA THR A 36 43.22 9.46 -20.27
C THR A 36 41.89 9.25 -21.00
N LEU A 37 41.10 10.31 -21.17
CA LEU A 37 39.86 10.27 -21.93
C LEU A 37 40.11 9.92 -23.41
N ALA A 38 41.12 10.52 -24.04
CA ALA A 38 41.45 10.28 -25.44
C ALA A 38 41.82 8.80 -25.68
N GLN A 39 42.59 8.22 -24.75
CA GLN A 39 42.90 6.81 -24.77
C GLN A 39 41.66 5.93 -24.58
N ALA A 40 40.77 6.31 -23.67
CA ALA A 40 39.63 5.48 -23.27
C ALA A 40 38.44 5.53 -24.23
N THR A 41 38.21 6.65 -24.92
CA THR A 41 37.11 6.84 -25.88
C THR A 41 37.57 6.72 -27.33
N SER A 42 38.87 6.51 -27.58
CA SER A 42 39.46 6.51 -28.93
C SER A 42 39.20 7.81 -29.73
N LEU A 43 38.91 8.92 -29.04
CA LEU A 43 38.76 10.24 -29.65
C LEU A 43 40.10 10.98 -29.64
N ASP A 44 40.36 11.78 -30.66
CA ASP A 44 41.58 12.59 -30.72
C ASP A 44 41.63 13.62 -29.58
N LEU A 45 42.81 13.82 -28.99
CA LEU A 45 43.00 14.73 -27.86
C LEU A 45 42.49 16.17 -28.11
N PRO A 46 42.67 16.78 -29.30
CA PRO A 46 42.07 18.09 -29.60
C PRO A 46 40.53 18.08 -29.60
N VAL A 47 39.90 16.97 -30.01
CA VAL A 47 38.45 16.79 -29.99
C VAL A 47 37.96 16.70 -28.54
N ILE A 48 38.67 15.93 -27.70
CA ILE A 48 38.40 15.83 -26.26
C ILE A 48 38.51 17.19 -25.57
N GLN A 49 39.58 17.94 -25.84
CA GLN A 49 39.80 19.26 -25.24
C GLN A 49 38.70 20.26 -25.64
N SER A 50 38.30 20.24 -26.91
CA SER A 50 37.19 21.07 -27.41
C SER A 50 35.85 20.69 -26.77
N ALA A 51 35.55 19.39 -26.67
CA ALA A 51 34.34 18.88 -26.03
C ALA A 51 34.31 19.18 -24.52
N LEU A 52 35.42 19.00 -23.81
CA LEU A 52 35.54 19.34 -22.40
C LEU A 52 35.34 20.84 -22.16
N ALA A 53 35.93 21.71 -23.00
CA ALA A 53 35.74 23.15 -22.88
C ALA A 53 34.25 23.53 -23.01
N LYS A 54 33.54 22.96 -23.98
CA LYS A 54 32.09 23.16 -24.14
C LYS A 54 31.28 22.62 -22.97
N LEU A 55 31.58 21.42 -22.50
CA LEU A 55 30.89 20.80 -21.36
C LEU A 55 31.13 21.59 -20.07
N VAL A 56 32.30 22.21 -19.90
CA VAL A 56 32.61 23.11 -18.79
C VAL A 56 31.84 24.42 -18.92
N GLU A 57 31.80 25.03 -20.11
CA GLU A 57 31.02 26.24 -20.38
C GLU A 57 29.52 26.04 -20.11
N GLN A 58 29.01 24.86 -20.46
CA GLN A 58 27.62 24.44 -20.20
C GLN A 58 27.37 24.02 -18.73
N GLY A 59 28.40 24.01 -17.88
CA GLY A 59 28.30 23.58 -16.49
C GLY A 59 27.99 22.09 -16.31
N ARG A 60 28.26 21.25 -17.32
CA ARG A 60 28.07 19.79 -17.30
C ARG A 60 29.30 19.03 -16.80
N VAL A 61 30.47 19.66 -16.85
CA VAL A 61 31.75 19.12 -16.36
C VAL A 61 32.46 20.22 -15.57
N ARG A 62 33.19 19.86 -14.53
CA ARG A 62 34.10 20.73 -13.78
C ARG A 62 35.52 20.23 -13.96
N LEU A 63 36.45 21.16 -14.15
CA LEU A 63 37.87 20.85 -14.15
C LEU A 63 38.46 21.12 -12.77
N SER A 64 39.19 20.15 -12.23
CA SER A 64 40.00 20.33 -11.02
C SER A 64 41.24 21.18 -11.32
N ALA A 65 41.91 21.65 -10.26
CA ALA A 65 43.20 22.33 -10.38
C ALA A 65 44.31 21.44 -11.00
N SER A 66 44.16 20.12 -10.96
CA SER A 66 45.07 19.15 -11.59
C SER A 66 44.71 18.84 -13.04
N GLY A 67 43.68 19.49 -13.61
CA GLY A 67 43.24 19.28 -14.99
C GLY A 67 42.37 18.03 -15.19
N GLN A 68 41.90 17.40 -14.11
CA GLN A 68 40.94 16.30 -14.20
C GLN A 68 39.53 16.86 -14.42
N ALA A 69 38.85 16.32 -15.41
CA ALA A 69 37.45 16.57 -15.66
C ALA A 69 36.58 15.66 -14.80
N GLU A 70 35.57 16.23 -14.16
CA GLU A 70 34.56 15.54 -13.37
C GLU A 70 33.17 15.95 -13.87
N VAL A 71 32.26 15.00 -14.06
CA VAL A 71 30.89 15.34 -14.49
C VAL A 71 30.15 16.06 -13.36
N VAL A 72 29.52 17.19 -13.68
CA VAL A 72 28.61 17.91 -12.78
C VAL A 72 27.20 17.42 -13.08
N LEU A 73 26.80 16.35 -12.40
CA LEU A 73 25.41 15.90 -12.42
C LEU A 73 24.61 16.80 -11.48
N GLY A 74 23.61 17.48 -12.04
CA GLY A 74 22.65 18.21 -11.24
C GLY A 74 21.87 17.22 -10.36
N ARG A 75 21.49 17.65 -9.15
CA ARG A 75 20.54 16.87 -8.35
C ARG A 75 19.20 16.97 -9.04
N ARG A 76 18.86 16.05 -9.94
CA ARG A 76 17.44 15.82 -10.17
C ARG A 76 16.81 15.61 -8.78
N ARG A 77 15.85 16.47 -8.42
CA ARG A 77 14.65 15.98 -7.71
C ARG A 77 14.32 14.69 -8.42
N SER A 78 14.58 13.57 -7.77
CA SER A 78 14.43 12.25 -8.35
C SER A 78 13.06 12.20 -9.01
N ARG A 79 13.03 12.27 -10.34
CA ARG A 79 11.79 12.32 -11.13
C ARG A 79 11.12 10.94 -11.19
N THR A 80 11.64 9.99 -10.42
CA THR A 80 11.13 8.64 -10.18
C THR A 80 10.86 8.38 -8.71
N THR A 81 11.14 9.32 -7.80
CA THR A 81 10.60 9.18 -6.45
C THR A 81 9.19 9.69 -6.47
N LEU A 82 8.27 8.79 -6.14
CA LEU A 82 7.05 9.19 -5.51
C LEU A 82 7.33 10.29 -4.48
N PRO A 83 6.41 11.26 -4.33
CA PRO A 83 6.41 12.13 -3.16
C PRO A 83 6.67 11.26 -1.96
N VAL A 84 7.61 11.72 -1.16
CA VAL A 84 8.28 10.87 -0.19
C VAL A 84 7.28 10.42 0.91
N GLN A 85 6.09 11.04 0.94
CA GLN A 85 4.84 10.68 1.62
C GLN A 85 4.14 9.40 1.12
N LEU A 86 4.60 8.75 0.04
CA LEU A 86 3.90 7.64 -0.63
C LEU A 86 4.69 6.34 -0.70
N TRP A 87 5.92 6.28 -0.19
CA TRP A 87 6.74 5.04 -0.19
C TRP A 87 6.30 3.99 0.84
N HIS A 88 5.13 4.16 1.47
CA HIS A 88 4.59 3.37 2.57
C HIS A 88 4.18 1.94 2.20
N ALA A 89 4.75 1.33 1.16
CA ALA A 89 4.33 0.07 0.51
C ALA A 89 4.23 -1.20 1.41
N LEU A 90 4.51 -1.09 2.71
CA LEU A 90 4.40 -2.16 3.70
C LEU A 90 3.09 -2.12 4.54
N SER A 91 2.34 -1.02 4.47
CA SER A 91 1.44 -0.53 5.52
C SER A 91 0.02 -1.13 5.70
N ALA A 92 -0.35 -2.25 5.08
CA ALA A 92 -1.77 -2.67 4.97
C ALA A 92 -2.31 -3.53 6.12
N THR A 93 -1.50 -3.84 7.14
CA THR A 93 -1.83 -4.93 8.04
C THR A 93 -1.81 -4.44 9.47
N ASP A 94 -2.97 -4.34 10.11
CA ASP A 94 -3.06 -4.19 11.59
C ASP A 94 -2.56 -5.44 12.33
N ARG A 95 -1.79 -6.30 11.65
CA ARG A 95 -1.27 -7.54 12.18
C ARG A 95 0.10 -7.30 12.80
N LEU A 96 0.31 -8.00 13.91
CA LEU A 96 1.61 -8.26 14.50
C LEU A 96 2.62 -8.88 13.54
N TYR A 97 3.70 -8.14 13.25
CA TYR A 97 4.94 -8.71 12.71
C TYR A 97 5.75 -9.36 13.84
N SER A 98 6.16 -10.61 13.61
CA SER A 98 7.11 -11.32 14.49
C SER A 98 8.55 -10.90 14.20
N GLN A 99 9.49 -11.06 15.15
CA GLN A 99 10.94 -10.84 14.92
C GLN A 99 11.47 -11.55 13.66
N ARG A 100 10.86 -12.68 13.31
CA ARG A 100 11.15 -13.43 12.10
C ARG A 100 10.65 -12.75 10.82
N ASP A 101 9.41 -12.25 10.80
CA ASP A 101 8.88 -11.51 9.66
C ASP A 101 9.71 -10.24 9.38
N ILE A 102 10.23 -9.67 10.46
CA ILE A 102 11.07 -8.50 10.47
C ILE A 102 12.42 -8.77 9.80
N ALA A 103 13.15 -9.80 10.25
CA ALA A 103 14.41 -10.19 9.63
C ALA A 103 14.22 -10.55 8.15
N THR A 104 13.11 -11.23 7.82
CA THR A 104 12.72 -11.56 6.45
C THR A 104 12.65 -10.30 5.57
N LEU A 105 11.96 -9.24 6.04
CA LEU A 105 11.83 -7.99 5.31
C LEU A 105 13.17 -7.26 5.13
N ARG A 106 13.98 -7.16 6.19
CA ARG A 106 15.31 -6.51 6.14
C ARG A 106 16.23 -7.17 5.10
N THR A 107 16.10 -8.47 4.92
CA THR A 107 16.91 -9.21 3.95
C THR A 107 16.32 -9.13 2.53
N ALA A 108 15.01 -9.26 2.36
CA ALA A 108 14.38 -9.29 1.03
C ALA A 108 14.35 -7.93 0.33
N VAL A 109 14.02 -6.85 1.06
CA VAL A 109 13.78 -5.52 0.46
C VAL A 109 15.00 -4.96 -0.28
N PRO A 110 16.23 -4.97 0.28
CA PRO A 110 17.42 -4.49 -0.44
C PRO A 110 17.70 -5.28 -1.73
N ILE A 111 17.49 -6.61 -1.70
CA ILE A 111 17.68 -7.46 -2.88
C ILE A 111 16.66 -7.09 -3.98
N LEU A 112 15.40 -6.85 -3.60
CA LEU A 112 14.35 -6.43 -4.52
C LEU A 112 14.60 -5.02 -5.09
N GLN A 113 15.11 -4.09 -4.28
CA GLN A 113 15.52 -2.76 -4.76
C GLN A 113 16.62 -2.88 -5.80
N PHE A 114 17.63 -3.70 -5.52
CA PHE A 114 18.71 -3.97 -6.47
C PHE A 114 18.19 -4.68 -7.73
N ALA A 115 17.29 -5.66 -7.59
CA ALA A 115 16.65 -6.33 -8.72
C ALA A 115 15.90 -5.34 -9.62
N ARG A 116 15.11 -4.43 -9.03
CA ARG A 116 14.43 -3.35 -9.77
C ARG A 116 15.42 -2.47 -10.52
N ALA A 117 16.50 -2.02 -9.86
CA ALA A 117 17.50 -1.17 -10.49
C ALA A 117 18.22 -1.88 -11.65
N ARG A 118 18.38 -3.20 -11.58
CA ARG A 118 19.02 -4.02 -12.62
C ARG A 118 18.09 -4.36 -13.78
N LEU A 119 16.80 -4.55 -13.52
CA LEU A 119 15.83 -4.87 -14.55
C LEU A 119 15.57 -3.63 -15.41
N VAL A 120 16.12 -3.64 -16.63
CA VAL A 120 15.80 -2.65 -17.68
C VAL A 120 14.45 -3.02 -18.31
N GLN A 121 13.41 -3.15 -17.50
CA GLN A 121 12.04 -3.44 -17.93
C GLN A 121 11.10 -2.36 -17.43
N PHE A 122 9.98 -2.19 -18.12
CA PHE A 122 9.04 -1.10 -17.91
C PHE A 122 7.88 -1.46 -16.98
N ALA A 123 8.02 -2.61 -16.28
CA ALA A 123 7.09 -3.08 -15.27
C ALA A 123 7.81 -3.20 -13.90
N ASP A 124 7.12 -2.83 -12.83
CA ASP A 124 7.62 -2.95 -11.46
C ASP A 124 7.80 -4.42 -11.06
N HIS A 125 9.03 -4.76 -10.71
CA HIS A 125 9.47 -6.05 -10.13
C HIS A 125 10.25 -5.81 -8.82
N GLY A 126 10.12 -4.62 -8.23
CA GLY A 126 10.78 -4.24 -6.99
C GLY A 126 9.96 -4.56 -5.74
N PRO A 127 10.26 -3.88 -4.62
CA PRO A 127 9.53 -4.07 -3.36
C PRO A 127 8.03 -3.81 -3.49
N GLY A 128 7.61 -2.83 -4.31
CA GLY A 128 6.19 -2.51 -4.49
C GLY A 128 5.38 -3.72 -4.97
N HIS A 129 5.86 -4.38 -6.03
CA HIS A 129 5.31 -5.63 -6.53
C HIS A 129 5.25 -6.73 -5.47
N ALA A 130 6.39 -7.09 -4.87
CA ALA A 130 6.45 -8.17 -3.88
C ALA A 130 5.49 -7.96 -2.69
N LEU A 131 5.28 -6.69 -2.29
CA LEU A 131 4.38 -6.34 -1.20
C LEU A 131 2.90 -6.39 -1.58
N ARG A 132 2.54 -6.00 -2.81
CA ARG A 132 1.19 -6.22 -3.33
C ARG A 132 0.88 -7.72 -3.45
N VAL A 133 1.83 -8.51 -3.96
CA VAL A 133 1.72 -9.98 -4.03
C VAL A 133 1.57 -10.59 -2.63
N LYS A 134 2.40 -10.18 -1.65
CA LYS A 134 2.26 -10.61 -0.24
C LYS A 134 0.88 -10.28 0.32
N SER A 135 0.34 -9.10 0.03
CA SER A 135 -0.99 -8.68 0.49
C SER A 135 -2.09 -9.57 -0.10
N PHE A 136 -2.09 -9.78 -1.42
CA PHE A 136 -3.04 -10.69 -2.06
C PHE A 136 -2.89 -12.11 -1.54
N ALA A 137 -1.67 -12.65 -1.49
CA ALA A 137 -1.40 -14.00 -0.99
C ALA A 137 -1.92 -14.17 0.45
N SER A 138 -1.78 -13.16 1.31
CA SER A 138 -2.31 -13.19 2.68
C SER A 138 -3.85 -13.23 2.69
N GLN A 139 -4.52 -12.37 1.91
CA GLN A 139 -5.98 -12.36 1.79
C GLN A 139 -6.51 -13.72 1.31
N LEU A 140 -5.92 -14.23 0.22
CA LEU A 140 -6.25 -15.52 -0.37
C LEU A 140 -5.98 -16.68 0.59
N GLY A 141 -4.88 -16.62 1.34
CA GLY A 141 -4.56 -17.60 2.38
C GLY A 141 -5.62 -17.65 3.47
N TYR A 142 -6.16 -16.50 3.89
CA TYR A 142 -7.22 -16.47 4.89
C TYR A 142 -8.54 -17.01 4.33
N ILE A 143 -8.88 -16.69 3.08
CA ILE A 143 -10.06 -17.26 2.40
C ILE A 143 -9.97 -18.79 2.36
N MET A 144 -8.79 -19.33 2.05
CA MET A 144 -8.54 -20.78 1.96
C MET A 144 -8.30 -21.47 3.31
N GLY A 145 -8.41 -20.73 4.42
CA GLY A 145 -8.25 -21.28 5.76
C GLY A 145 -6.84 -21.83 6.02
N LEU A 146 -5.80 -21.15 5.55
CA LEU A 146 -4.42 -21.48 5.88
C LEU A 146 -4.15 -21.33 7.38
N SER A 147 -3.36 -22.23 7.94
CA SER A 147 -2.90 -22.17 9.33
C SER A 147 -1.98 -20.95 9.55
N PRO A 148 -1.75 -20.53 10.81
CA PRO A 148 -0.78 -19.46 11.09
C PRO A 148 0.62 -19.75 10.52
N THR A 149 1.06 -21.01 10.56
CA THR A 149 2.33 -21.47 10.01
C THR A 149 2.36 -21.37 8.48
N GLU A 150 1.33 -21.87 7.80
CA GLU A 150 1.20 -21.76 6.34
C GLU A 150 1.15 -20.29 5.89
N GLN A 151 0.41 -19.43 6.62
CA GLN A 151 0.36 -17.99 6.38
C GLN A 151 1.74 -17.34 6.46
N GLN A 152 2.56 -17.74 7.45
CA GLN A 152 3.91 -17.22 7.59
C GLN A 152 4.82 -17.64 6.43
N LEU A 153 4.79 -18.93 6.07
CA LEU A 153 5.57 -19.47 4.95
C LEU A 153 5.17 -18.80 3.62
N LEU A 154 3.86 -18.66 3.37
CA LEU A 154 3.33 -18.04 2.16
C LEU A 154 3.79 -16.57 2.01
N ARG A 155 3.81 -15.80 3.10
CA ARG A 155 4.28 -14.40 3.08
C ARG A 155 5.78 -14.30 2.80
N ALA A 156 6.57 -15.17 3.41
CA ALA A 156 8.00 -15.25 3.12
C ALA A 156 8.23 -15.65 1.65
N GLY A 157 7.48 -16.63 1.15
CA GLY A 157 7.49 -17.03 -0.27
C GLY A 157 7.15 -15.85 -1.19
N ALA A 158 6.09 -15.09 -0.88
CA ALA A 158 5.71 -13.91 -1.65
C ALA A 158 6.79 -12.81 -1.67
N LEU A 159 7.50 -12.59 -0.56
CA LEU A 159 8.60 -11.63 -0.50
C LEU A 159 9.82 -12.08 -1.32
N PHE A 160 10.12 -13.38 -1.30
CA PHE A 160 11.32 -13.92 -1.93
C PHE A 160 11.13 -14.39 -3.37
N HIS A 161 9.90 -14.56 -3.87
CA HIS A 161 9.66 -15.24 -5.15
C HIS A 161 10.46 -14.65 -6.34
N ASP A 162 10.64 -13.32 -6.35
CA ASP A 162 11.26 -12.57 -7.44
C ASP A 162 12.68 -12.07 -7.13
N VAL A 163 13.29 -12.40 -5.97
CA VAL A 163 14.65 -11.90 -5.63
C VAL A 163 15.73 -12.38 -6.59
N GLY A 164 15.55 -13.54 -7.22
CA GLY A 164 16.45 -14.06 -8.23
C GLY A 164 16.58 -13.17 -9.47
N ASN A 165 15.67 -12.21 -9.69
CA ASN A 165 15.79 -11.21 -10.74
C ASN A 165 17.02 -10.31 -10.55
N ALA A 166 17.54 -10.21 -9.32
CA ALA A 166 18.82 -9.56 -9.03
C ALA A 166 19.99 -10.23 -9.77
N VAL A 167 19.85 -11.49 -10.20
CA VAL A 167 20.90 -12.31 -10.83
C VAL A 167 20.56 -12.65 -12.29
N ASP A 168 19.40 -13.24 -12.55
CA ASP A 168 18.96 -13.65 -13.89
C ASP A 168 17.44 -13.80 -13.95
N ARG A 169 16.81 -13.07 -14.88
CA ARG A 169 15.36 -13.09 -15.10
C ARG A 169 14.85 -14.43 -15.64
N ALA A 170 15.61 -15.18 -16.44
CA ALA A 170 15.10 -16.42 -17.04
C ALA A 170 14.99 -17.58 -16.02
N ARG A 171 15.83 -17.51 -14.99
CA ARG A 171 15.99 -18.51 -13.93
C ARG A 171 15.66 -17.98 -12.53
N HIS A 172 15.06 -16.79 -12.42
CA HIS A 172 14.86 -16.13 -11.13
C HIS A 172 14.16 -17.03 -10.10
N ASN A 173 13.15 -17.83 -10.49
CA ASN A 173 12.47 -18.74 -9.57
C ASN A 173 13.42 -19.77 -8.92
N VAL A 174 14.34 -20.33 -9.70
CA VAL A 174 15.38 -21.25 -9.21
C VAL A 174 16.38 -20.50 -8.32
N ILE A 175 16.80 -19.32 -8.74
CA ILE A 175 17.77 -18.51 -7.98
C ILE A 175 17.16 -18.00 -6.67
N SER A 176 15.88 -17.64 -6.66
CA SER A 176 15.13 -17.25 -5.47
C SER A 176 15.09 -18.38 -4.46
N GLN A 177 14.80 -19.62 -4.90
CA GLN A 177 14.91 -20.82 -4.06
C GLN A 177 16.32 -20.94 -3.47
N GLU A 178 17.35 -21.00 -4.32
CA GLU A 178 18.75 -21.16 -3.89
C GLU A 178 19.17 -20.04 -2.92
N THR A 179 18.67 -18.83 -3.12
CA THR A 179 18.96 -17.66 -2.27
C THR A 179 18.35 -17.81 -0.89
N VAL A 180 17.08 -18.20 -0.78
CA VAL A 180 16.42 -18.42 0.53
C VAL A 180 17.13 -19.53 1.30
N GLU A 181 17.38 -20.67 0.65
CA GLU A 181 18.04 -21.82 1.27
C GLU A 181 19.46 -21.47 1.76
N ARG A 182 20.24 -20.72 0.95
CA ARG A 182 21.58 -20.27 1.32
C ARG A 182 21.55 -19.28 2.48
N LEU A 183 20.72 -18.25 2.41
CA LEU A 183 20.65 -17.23 3.46
C LEU A 183 20.20 -17.81 4.81
N ALA A 184 19.27 -18.77 4.81
CA ALA A 184 18.89 -19.49 6.01
C ALA A 184 20.04 -20.36 6.56
N LYS A 185 20.76 -21.07 5.68
CA LYS A 185 21.93 -21.87 6.06
C LYS A 185 23.04 -21.02 6.68
N ASP A 186 23.25 -19.81 6.15
CA ASP A 186 24.27 -18.88 6.62
C ASP A 186 23.84 -18.12 7.89
N GLY A 187 22.60 -18.30 8.34
CA GLY A 187 22.04 -17.66 9.56
C GLY A 187 21.49 -16.25 9.33
N GLU A 188 21.47 -15.77 8.09
CA GLU A 188 20.96 -14.45 7.70
C GLU A 188 19.43 -14.39 7.64
N LEU A 189 18.78 -15.56 7.54
CA LEU A 189 17.33 -15.70 7.71
C LEU A 189 17.03 -16.58 8.92
N PRO A 190 16.08 -16.18 9.79
CA PRO A 190 15.70 -16.95 10.97
C PRO A 190 14.71 -18.07 10.60
N PHE A 191 15.07 -18.89 9.62
CA PHE A 191 14.30 -20.04 9.17
C PHE A 191 15.08 -21.31 9.48
N SER A 192 14.38 -22.32 10.01
CA SER A 192 14.94 -23.67 10.06
C SER A 192 15.19 -24.19 8.64
N PRO A 193 16.05 -25.21 8.46
CA PRO A 193 16.30 -25.79 7.15
C PRO A 193 15.03 -26.25 6.43
N LYS A 194 14.06 -26.81 7.17
CA LYS A 194 12.79 -27.26 6.58
C LYS A 194 11.91 -26.10 6.14
N GLU A 195 11.90 -25.00 6.89
CA GLU A 195 11.15 -23.80 6.51
C GLU A 195 11.75 -23.14 5.27
N ALA A 196 13.08 -23.04 5.22
CA ALA A 196 13.79 -22.52 4.06
C ALA A 196 13.54 -23.38 2.81
N GLU A 197 13.51 -24.72 2.95
CA GLU A 197 13.12 -25.64 1.87
C GLU A 197 11.70 -25.35 1.37
N LEU A 198 10.73 -25.24 2.27
CA LEU A 198 9.33 -24.99 1.90
C LEU A 198 9.14 -23.62 1.25
N ILE A 199 9.75 -22.57 1.80
CA ILE A 199 9.74 -21.22 1.20
C ILE A 199 10.44 -21.24 -0.17
N GLY A 200 11.54 -21.96 -0.28
CA GLY A 200 12.26 -22.16 -1.53
C GLY A 200 11.41 -22.86 -2.59
N ILE A 201 10.65 -23.90 -2.21
CA ILE A 201 9.68 -24.57 -3.10
C ILE A 201 8.61 -23.59 -3.57
N LEU A 202 8.07 -22.73 -2.69
CA LEU A 202 7.11 -21.70 -3.11
C LEU A 202 7.74 -20.74 -4.13
N CYS A 203 8.98 -20.32 -3.92
CA CYS A 203 9.72 -19.50 -4.87
C CYS A 203 9.96 -20.23 -6.20
N LEU A 204 10.19 -21.53 -6.19
CA LEU A 204 10.36 -22.32 -7.41
C LEU A 204 9.04 -22.46 -8.18
N TRP A 205 7.95 -22.74 -7.47
CA TRP A 205 6.64 -23.15 -7.99
C TRP A 205 5.65 -22.01 -8.27
N HIS A 206 6.00 -20.76 -7.93
CA HIS A 206 5.19 -19.60 -8.33
C HIS A 206 5.05 -19.43 -9.86
N ARG A 207 5.82 -20.20 -10.66
CA ARG A 207 5.70 -20.28 -12.12
C ARG A 207 6.11 -21.65 -12.61
N ARG A 208 5.65 -22.02 -13.82
CA ARG A 208 5.91 -23.33 -14.47
C ARG A 208 5.29 -24.52 -13.71
N GLU A 209 5.83 -25.72 -13.91
CA GLU A 209 5.32 -26.98 -13.36
C GLU A 209 5.46 -27.04 -11.83
N TYR A 210 4.41 -27.52 -11.16
CA TYR A 210 4.32 -27.70 -9.72
C TYR A 210 3.31 -28.79 -9.39
N ASP A 211 3.29 -29.27 -8.14
CA ASP A 211 2.29 -30.23 -7.66
C ASP A 211 1.26 -29.51 -6.75
N PRO A 212 0.01 -29.28 -7.22
CA PRO A 212 -1.02 -28.61 -6.42
C PRO A 212 -1.52 -29.46 -5.24
N SER A 213 -1.27 -30.78 -5.25
CA SER A 213 -1.69 -31.71 -4.21
C SER A 213 -0.62 -31.95 -3.15
N ARG A 214 0.58 -31.38 -3.30
CA ARG A 214 1.69 -31.61 -2.38
C ARG A 214 1.34 -31.15 -0.97
N VAL A 215 1.62 -32.03 -0.03
CA VAL A 215 1.55 -31.79 1.41
C VAL A 215 2.89 -32.15 2.04
N ASP A 216 3.37 -31.29 2.92
CA ASP A 216 4.59 -31.49 3.71
C ASP A 216 4.26 -31.46 5.22
N GLU A 217 5.25 -31.74 6.04
CA GLU A 217 5.16 -31.65 7.50
C GLU A 217 6.21 -30.66 8.02
N LEU A 218 5.81 -29.82 8.98
CA LEU A 218 6.70 -28.90 9.70
C LEU A 218 6.27 -28.82 11.16
N GLY A 219 7.16 -29.19 12.08
CA GLY A 219 6.87 -29.11 13.52
C GLY A 219 5.67 -29.97 13.97
N GLY A 220 5.36 -31.05 13.26
CA GLY A 220 4.17 -31.89 13.50
C GLY A 220 2.87 -31.34 12.91
N GLU A 221 2.91 -30.19 12.23
CA GLU A 221 1.77 -29.62 11.50
C GLU A 221 1.79 -30.04 10.03
N THR A 222 0.61 -30.32 9.50
CA THR A 222 0.39 -30.53 8.05
C THR A 222 0.47 -29.21 7.31
N ILE A 223 1.35 -29.12 6.31
CA ILE A 223 1.57 -27.94 5.48
C ILE A 223 1.11 -28.25 4.05
N ARG A 224 0.10 -27.54 3.57
CA ARG A 224 -0.47 -27.70 2.22
C ARG A 224 0.35 -26.91 1.19
N THR A 225 1.59 -27.32 0.97
CA THR A 225 2.55 -26.64 0.08
C THR A 225 2.02 -26.41 -1.33
N GLY A 226 1.33 -27.39 -1.93
CA GLY A 226 0.72 -27.27 -3.25
C GLY A 226 -0.39 -26.21 -3.32
N LEU A 227 -1.19 -26.09 -2.26
CA LEU A 227 -2.20 -25.03 -2.12
C LEU A 227 -1.55 -23.66 -1.93
N MET A 228 -0.51 -23.55 -1.10
CA MET A 228 0.23 -22.29 -0.93
C MET A 228 0.88 -21.83 -2.25
N ALA A 229 1.46 -22.75 -3.02
CA ALA A 229 1.99 -22.44 -4.35
C ALA A 229 0.87 -21.97 -5.30
N SER A 230 -0.28 -22.65 -5.30
CA SER A 230 -1.46 -22.23 -6.06
C SER A 230 -1.90 -20.80 -5.72
N ILE A 231 -1.97 -20.48 -4.43
CA ILE A 231 -2.32 -19.15 -3.94
C ILE A 231 -1.28 -18.10 -4.38
N LEU A 232 0.02 -18.41 -4.26
CA LEU A 232 1.09 -17.49 -4.65
C LEU A 232 1.06 -17.19 -6.15
N ARG A 233 0.80 -18.18 -7.00
CA ARG A 233 0.63 -18.00 -8.46
C ARG A 233 -0.49 -17.02 -8.78
N VAL A 234 -1.67 -17.23 -8.19
CA VAL A 234 -2.81 -16.34 -8.40
C VAL A 234 -2.53 -14.95 -7.83
N ALA A 235 -1.91 -14.84 -6.65
CA ALA A 235 -1.55 -13.56 -6.04
C ALA A 235 -0.54 -12.76 -6.88
N ASP A 236 0.45 -13.42 -7.48
CA ASP A 236 1.41 -12.81 -8.42
C ASP A 236 0.69 -12.31 -9.68
N ALA A 237 -0.15 -13.17 -10.28
CA ALA A 237 -0.94 -12.84 -11.45
C ALA A 237 -2.06 -11.81 -11.19
N MET A 238 -2.39 -11.51 -9.93
CA MET A 238 -3.31 -10.44 -9.56
C MET A 238 -2.64 -9.05 -9.56
N ASP A 239 -1.31 -8.96 -9.53
CA ASP A 239 -0.62 -7.65 -9.62
C ASP A 239 -0.45 -7.20 -11.08
N ILE A 240 -1.58 -6.97 -11.76
CA ILE A 240 -1.67 -6.74 -13.21
C ILE A 240 -2.24 -5.37 -13.60
N ASP A 241 -2.31 -4.43 -12.66
CA ASP A 241 -2.91 -3.12 -12.94
C ASP A 241 -1.89 -2.03 -13.25
N HIS A 242 -2.40 -0.85 -13.59
CA HIS A 242 -1.61 0.31 -13.98
C HIS A 242 -0.49 0.67 -12.98
N ARG A 243 -0.58 0.24 -11.72
CA ARG A 243 0.43 0.49 -10.69
C ARG A 243 1.71 -0.29 -10.93
N ARG A 244 1.67 -1.32 -11.78
CA ARG A 244 2.85 -2.03 -12.25
C ARG A 244 3.53 -1.30 -13.41
N SER A 245 2.91 -0.27 -14.00
CA SER A 245 3.48 0.53 -15.08
C SER A 245 4.36 1.66 -14.54
N ASP A 246 5.63 1.71 -14.97
CA ASP A 246 6.63 2.69 -14.50
C ASP A 246 6.91 3.82 -15.53
N TYR A 247 6.11 3.98 -16.60
CA TYR A 247 6.42 4.90 -17.70
C TYR A 247 5.53 6.15 -17.79
N THR A 248 6.16 7.27 -18.21
CA THR A 248 5.48 8.54 -18.53
C THR A 248 5.11 8.62 -20.01
N GLU A 249 4.28 9.60 -20.42
CA GLU A 249 3.95 9.82 -21.85
C GLU A 249 5.18 9.97 -22.76
N ARG A 250 6.22 10.64 -22.26
CA ARG A 250 7.50 10.80 -22.99
C ARG A 250 8.19 9.46 -23.19
N PHE A 251 8.10 8.58 -22.20
CA PHE A 251 8.70 7.26 -22.26
C PHE A 251 7.88 6.30 -23.12
N ALA A 252 6.56 6.39 -23.11
CA ALA A 252 5.69 5.67 -24.05
C ALA A 252 6.02 5.98 -25.53
N HIS A 253 6.48 7.20 -25.84
CA HIS A 253 6.99 7.53 -27.17
C HIS A 253 8.25 6.72 -27.54
N VAL A 254 9.20 6.57 -26.61
CA VAL A 254 10.41 5.75 -26.80
C VAL A 254 10.04 4.27 -26.98
N LEU A 255 9.11 3.75 -26.18
CA LEU A 255 8.64 2.36 -26.29
C LEU A 255 8.00 2.08 -27.65
N ARG A 256 7.17 2.99 -28.14
CA ARG A 256 6.59 2.90 -29.50
C ARG A 256 7.66 2.83 -30.58
N MET A 257 8.74 3.60 -30.43
CA MET A 257 9.81 3.67 -31.42
C MET A 257 10.70 2.42 -31.43
N PHE A 258 11.15 1.95 -30.26
CA PHE A 258 12.16 0.88 -30.19
C PHE A 258 11.59 -0.52 -29.89
N TYR A 259 10.39 -0.60 -29.31
CA TYR A 259 9.83 -1.84 -28.76
C TYR A 259 8.36 -2.05 -29.19
N ALA A 260 8.03 -1.69 -30.43
CA ALA A 260 6.65 -1.75 -30.94
C ALA A 260 5.95 -3.11 -30.74
N HIS A 261 6.68 -4.22 -30.80
CA HIS A 261 6.14 -5.56 -30.60
C HIS A 261 5.85 -5.92 -29.14
N SER A 262 6.58 -5.32 -28.19
CA SER A 262 6.40 -5.55 -26.76
C SER A 262 5.49 -4.50 -26.11
N LEU A 263 5.20 -3.40 -26.82
CA LEU A 263 4.31 -2.34 -26.35
C LEU A 263 2.96 -2.84 -25.83
N PRO A 264 2.23 -3.76 -26.50
CA PRO A 264 0.94 -4.25 -26.00
C PRO A 264 1.02 -4.92 -24.63
N TYR A 265 2.15 -5.55 -24.30
CA TYR A 265 2.36 -6.17 -23.00
C TYR A 265 2.42 -5.14 -21.88
N TRP A 266 3.00 -3.96 -22.14
CA TRP A 266 3.10 -2.90 -21.15
C TRP A 266 1.82 -2.05 -21.08
N THR A 267 1.28 -1.65 -22.24
CA THR A 267 0.06 -0.80 -22.29
C THR A 267 -1.19 -1.50 -21.81
N SER A 268 -1.24 -2.83 -21.84
CA SER A 268 -2.36 -3.60 -21.28
C SER A 268 -2.47 -3.49 -19.75
N LEU A 269 -1.38 -3.19 -19.03
CA LEU A 269 -1.45 -2.89 -17.58
C LEU A 269 -2.23 -1.59 -17.34
N GLU A 270 -2.08 -0.58 -18.21
CA GLU A 270 -2.75 0.72 -18.08
C GLU A 270 -4.27 0.65 -18.36
N GLU A 271 -4.71 -0.39 -19.06
CA GLU A 271 -6.13 -0.66 -19.29
C GLU A 271 -6.81 -1.28 -18.06
N ILE A 272 -6.05 -1.73 -17.07
CA ILE A 272 -6.54 -2.31 -15.82
C ILE A 272 -6.37 -1.26 -14.73
N LEU A 273 -7.51 -0.75 -14.26
CA LEU A 273 -7.56 0.27 -13.23
C LEU A 273 -7.33 -0.34 -11.85
N GLY A 274 -7.72 -1.61 -11.67
CA GLY A 274 -7.21 -2.49 -10.62
C GLY A 274 -8.19 -3.57 -10.19
N LEU A 275 -8.01 -4.14 -8.98
CA LEU A 275 -8.65 -5.39 -8.61
C LEU A 275 -9.28 -5.35 -7.21
N ARG A 276 -10.36 -6.13 -7.04
CA ARG A 276 -10.88 -6.54 -5.74
C ARG A 276 -11.32 -8.01 -5.74
N ILE A 277 -11.37 -8.61 -4.56
CA ILE A 277 -11.86 -9.96 -4.35
C ILE A 277 -13.25 -9.87 -3.70
N ARG A 278 -14.23 -10.47 -4.36
CA ARG A 278 -15.57 -10.67 -3.80
C ARG A 278 -15.71 -12.13 -3.39
N CYS A 279 -15.81 -12.38 -2.11
CA CYS A 279 -16.01 -13.72 -1.56
C CYS A 279 -17.47 -13.90 -1.18
N THR A 280 -18.12 -14.82 -1.87
CA THR A 280 -19.36 -15.47 -1.43
C THR A 280 -19.03 -16.97 -1.26
N PRO A 281 -20.00 -17.91 -1.19
CA PRO A 281 -19.67 -19.31 -1.41
C PRO A 281 -18.90 -19.56 -2.72
N GLU A 282 -19.05 -18.68 -3.71
CA GLU A 282 -18.20 -18.58 -4.90
C GLU A 282 -17.25 -17.38 -4.76
N VAL A 283 -15.95 -17.57 -5.01
CA VAL A 283 -14.95 -16.49 -5.00
C VAL A 283 -14.80 -15.92 -6.40
N GLN A 284 -14.82 -14.58 -6.48
CA GLN A 284 -14.68 -13.85 -7.72
C GLN A 284 -13.58 -12.78 -7.60
N VAL A 285 -12.59 -12.86 -8.49
CA VAL A 285 -11.62 -11.78 -8.72
C VAL A 285 -12.25 -10.80 -9.71
N GLN A 286 -12.54 -9.60 -9.23
CA GLN A 286 -13.13 -8.54 -10.03
C GLN A 286 -12.03 -7.62 -10.55
N VAL A 287 -11.93 -7.48 -11.86
CA VAL A 287 -10.91 -6.67 -12.55
C VAL A 287 -11.60 -5.45 -13.16
N PHE A 288 -11.22 -4.27 -12.69
CA PHE A 288 -11.74 -3.00 -13.18
C PHE A 288 -10.97 -2.58 -14.43
N THR A 289 -11.67 -2.41 -15.54
CA THR A 289 -11.06 -2.16 -16.84
C THR A 289 -11.47 -0.81 -17.42
N LEU A 290 -10.61 -0.21 -18.25
CA LEU A 290 -10.89 1.01 -19.00
C LEU A 290 -11.88 0.71 -20.13
N GLY A 291 -13.18 0.77 -19.82
CA GLY A 291 -14.23 0.34 -20.73
C GLY A 291 -14.24 -1.17 -20.98
N GLN A 292 -14.88 -1.60 -22.06
CA GLN A 292 -14.93 -3.03 -22.45
C GLN A 292 -13.66 -3.41 -23.20
N LEU A 293 -12.89 -4.35 -22.63
CA LEU A 293 -11.71 -4.91 -23.27
C LEU A 293 -12.10 -6.21 -23.99
N LYS A 294 -11.45 -6.49 -25.13
CA LYS A 294 -11.65 -7.75 -25.88
C LYS A 294 -10.49 -8.72 -25.72
N ASP A 295 -9.25 -8.21 -25.68
CA ASP A 295 -8.03 -9.02 -25.77
C ASP A 295 -6.90 -8.43 -24.90
N ASN A 296 -7.12 -8.33 -23.58
CA ASN A 296 -6.08 -7.87 -22.66
C ASN A 296 -5.19 -9.05 -22.22
N ILE A 297 -3.89 -8.98 -22.57
CA ILE A 297 -2.91 -10.05 -22.31
C ILE A 297 -2.71 -10.33 -20.83
N GLN A 298 -2.78 -9.32 -19.96
CA GLN A 298 -2.58 -9.50 -18.52
C GLN A 298 -3.76 -10.24 -17.89
N ILE A 299 -4.99 -9.92 -18.31
CA ILE A 299 -6.20 -10.67 -17.89
C ILE A 299 -6.14 -12.11 -18.41
N ALA A 300 -5.67 -12.33 -19.64
CA ALA A 300 -5.49 -13.67 -20.19
C ALA A 300 -4.44 -14.48 -19.41
N MET A 301 -3.35 -13.85 -18.98
CA MET A 301 -2.35 -14.48 -18.11
C MET A 301 -2.93 -14.84 -16.74
N LEU A 302 -3.67 -13.93 -16.11
CA LEU A 302 -4.36 -14.20 -14.84
C LEU A 302 -5.35 -15.38 -14.96
N ARG A 303 -6.11 -15.46 -16.05
CA ARG A 303 -6.97 -16.63 -16.35
C ARG A 303 -6.15 -17.91 -16.45
N GLY A 304 -5.08 -17.90 -17.24
CA GLY A 304 -4.23 -19.07 -17.43
C GLY A 304 -3.55 -19.54 -16.15
N ASP A 305 -3.09 -18.62 -15.30
CA ASP A 305 -2.52 -18.97 -14.00
C ASP A 305 -3.57 -19.53 -13.05
N LEU A 306 -4.78 -18.95 -13.01
CA LEU A 306 -5.89 -19.46 -12.21
C LEU A 306 -6.34 -20.86 -12.67
N ASP A 307 -6.51 -21.07 -13.98
CA ASP A 307 -6.87 -22.36 -14.60
C ASP A 307 -5.80 -23.45 -14.33
N SER A 308 -4.56 -23.04 -14.06
CA SER A 308 -3.48 -23.95 -13.67
C SER A 308 -3.52 -24.38 -12.19
N THR A 309 -4.51 -23.92 -11.42
CA THR A 309 -4.68 -24.18 -9.99
C THR A 309 -5.96 -24.97 -9.69
N PRO A 310 -6.07 -25.61 -8.51
CA PRO A 310 -7.31 -26.25 -8.07
C PRO A 310 -8.35 -25.24 -7.53
N LEU A 311 -8.11 -23.93 -7.65
CA LEU A 311 -8.99 -22.89 -7.13
C LEU A 311 -10.14 -22.66 -8.12
N ASP A 312 -11.36 -23.06 -7.74
CA ASP A 312 -12.58 -22.87 -8.53
C ASP A 312 -13.11 -21.43 -8.41
N TRP A 313 -12.29 -20.46 -8.80
CA TRP A 313 -12.62 -19.05 -8.73
C TRP A 313 -12.93 -18.50 -10.12
N THR A 314 -13.65 -17.40 -10.17
CA THR A 314 -14.00 -16.74 -11.43
C THR A 314 -13.33 -15.38 -11.56
N ILE A 315 -12.99 -14.99 -12.79
CA ILE A 315 -12.53 -13.64 -13.11
C ILE A 315 -13.67 -12.89 -13.78
N LYS A 316 -14.09 -11.78 -13.18
CA LYS A 316 -15.12 -10.89 -13.73
C LYS A 316 -14.50 -9.56 -14.11
N GLU A 317 -14.52 -9.25 -15.40
CA GLU A 317 -14.19 -7.93 -15.91
C GLU A 317 -15.36 -6.97 -15.66
N ILE A 318 -15.05 -5.81 -15.09
CA ILE A 318 -16.01 -4.75 -14.82
C ILE A 318 -15.52 -3.51 -15.58
N ALA A 319 -16.20 -3.23 -16.69
CA ALA A 319 -15.93 -2.05 -17.50
C ALA A 319 -16.29 -0.78 -16.72
N VAL A 320 -15.29 0.05 -16.46
CA VAL A 320 -15.45 1.33 -15.79
C VAL A 320 -15.93 2.37 -16.80
N SER A 321 -17.08 2.97 -16.51
CA SER A 321 -17.70 3.98 -17.39
C SER A 321 -17.08 5.37 -17.20
N GLU A 322 -17.02 6.17 -18.28
CA GLU A 322 -16.44 7.53 -18.24
C GLU A 322 -17.34 8.60 -17.60
N GLY A 323 -18.62 8.30 -17.35
CA GLY A 323 -19.56 9.20 -16.70
C GLY A 323 -20.97 8.62 -16.62
N LEU A 324 -21.89 9.39 -16.04
CA LEU A 324 -23.35 9.14 -16.00
C LEU A 324 -23.97 9.20 -17.42
N GLY A 325 -23.47 8.39 -18.35
CA GLY A 325 -24.04 8.27 -19.68
C GLY A 325 -25.22 7.30 -19.65
N ASP A 326 -26.44 7.84 -19.58
CA ASP A 326 -27.76 7.29 -19.96
C ASP A 326 -28.20 5.87 -19.53
N ASP A 327 -27.32 5.00 -19.01
CA ASP A 327 -27.63 3.59 -18.74
C ASP A 327 -28.30 3.38 -17.37
N VAL A 328 -28.27 4.40 -16.50
CA VAL A 328 -29.10 4.45 -15.27
C VAL A 328 -30.59 4.41 -15.63
N SER A 329 -30.95 4.89 -16.82
CA SER A 329 -32.32 4.88 -17.36
C SER A 329 -32.80 3.48 -17.76
N ARG A 330 -31.91 2.49 -17.95
CA ARG A 330 -32.28 1.15 -18.44
C ARG A 330 -32.59 0.13 -17.36
N LEU A 331 -32.43 0.49 -16.08
CA LEU A 331 -32.72 -0.39 -14.94
C LEU A 331 -34.08 -0.15 -14.27
N THR A 332 -34.99 0.61 -14.89
CA THR A 332 -36.40 0.70 -14.46
C THR A 332 -37.19 -0.56 -14.87
N ARG A 333 -36.78 -1.73 -14.39
CA ARG A 333 -37.69 -2.88 -14.28
C ARG A 333 -38.54 -2.67 -13.02
N SER A 334 -39.85 -2.91 -13.16
CA SER A 334 -40.86 -2.94 -12.09
C SER A 334 -40.28 -3.34 -10.73
N ARG A 335 -39.97 -2.34 -9.88
CA ARG A 335 -39.36 -2.55 -8.56
C ARG A 335 -40.48 -2.83 -7.57
N LYS A 336 -40.56 -4.07 -7.08
CA LYS A 336 -41.13 -4.31 -5.74
C LYS A 336 -40.39 -3.38 -4.78
N GLN A 337 -41.12 -2.67 -3.93
CA GLN A 337 -40.57 -1.82 -2.89
C GLN A 337 -39.69 -2.70 -1.99
N LYS A 338 -38.36 -2.57 -2.12
CA LYS A 338 -37.39 -3.24 -1.25
C LYS A 338 -37.43 -2.58 0.12
N ARG A 339 -37.22 -3.34 1.19
CA ARG A 339 -36.91 -2.77 2.51
C ARG A 339 -35.59 -1.98 2.42
N PRO A 340 -35.36 -0.99 3.30
CA PRO A 340 -34.13 -0.22 3.30
C PRO A 340 -32.88 -1.10 3.46
N ALA A 341 -31.75 -0.55 3.03
CA ALA A 341 -30.42 -1.04 3.37
C ALA A 341 -29.87 -0.23 4.54
N LEU A 342 -29.29 -0.91 5.53
CA LEU A 342 -28.52 -0.26 6.58
C LEU A 342 -27.04 -0.21 6.18
N LEU A 343 -26.48 0.99 6.10
CA LEU A 343 -25.08 1.24 5.80
C LEU A 343 -24.35 1.70 7.08
N VAL A 344 -23.44 0.86 7.56
CA VAL A 344 -22.70 1.02 8.81
C VAL A 344 -21.23 1.34 8.52
N PHE A 345 -20.69 2.41 9.11
CA PHE A 345 -19.29 2.79 8.92
C PHE A 345 -18.77 3.72 10.04
N PRO A 346 -17.48 3.63 10.41
CA PRO A 346 -16.89 4.57 11.36
C PRO A 346 -16.71 5.96 10.74
N PHE A 347 -16.71 6.99 11.57
CA PHE A 347 -16.50 8.39 11.19
C PHE A 347 -14.99 8.66 11.03
N GLU A 348 -14.44 8.21 9.91
CA GLU A 348 -13.05 8.49 9.51
C GLU A 348 -12.98 8.72 7.99
N PRO A 349 -11.98 9.46 7.49
CA PRO A 349 -11.94 9.96 6.11
C PRO A 349 -12.16 8.89 5.02
N HIS A 350 -11.54 7.71 5.15
CA HIS A 350 -11.66 6.66 4.14
C HIS A 350 -13.02 5.97 4.19
N SER A 351 -13.50 5.60 5.37
CA SER A 351 -14.83 5.02 5.56
C SER A 351 -15.96 5.98 5.14
N LEU A 352 -15.76 7.30 5.27
CA LEU A 352 -16.70 8.30 4.74
C LEU A 352 -16.75 8.27 3.21
N ILE A 353 -15.61 8.16 2.52
CA ILE A 353 -15.59 7.99 1.06
C ILE A 353 -16.24 6.66 0.67
N MET A 354 -15.85 5.56 1.28
CA MET A 354 -16.37 4.23 0.95
C MET A 354 -17.86 4.11 1.27
N GLY A 355 -18.33 4.78 2.32
CA GLY A 355 -19.73 4.95 2.65
C GLY A 355 -20.48 5.77 1.60
N ALA A 356 -19.92 6.89 1.13
CA ALA A 356 -20.49 7.70 0.07
C ALA A 356 -20.67 6.91 -1.24
N LEU A 357 -19.62 6.19 -1.67
CA LEU A 357 -19.64 5.33 -2.84
C LEU A 357 -20.67 4.21 -2.65
N SER A 358 -20.61 3.46 -1.56
CA SER A 358 -21.55 2.36 -1.28
C SER A 358 -23.01 2.83 -1.22
N ARG A 359 -23.28 4.02 -0.63
CA ARG A 359 -24.61 4.64 -0.61
C ARG A 359 -25.11 4.95 -2.02
N ALA A 360 -24.25 5.45 -2.90
CA ALA A 360 -24.61 5.78 -4.28
C ALA A 360 -24.99 4.49 -5.05
N HIS A 361 -24.18 3.46 -4.92
CA HIS A 361 -24.41 2.16 -5.55
C HIS A 361 -25.66 1.45 -5.00
N LEU A 362 -25.89 1.48 -3.69
CA LEU A 362 -27.12 0.93 -3.07
C LEU A 362 -28.37 1.65 -3.59
N THR A 363 -28.31 2.98 -3.69
CA THR A 363 -29.41 3.81 -4.23
C THR A 363 -29.65 3.48 -5.70
N ALA A 364 -28.59 3.33 -6.50
CA ALA A 364 -28.68 2.90 -7.90
C ALA A 364 -29.30 1.51 -8.04
N ASP A 365 -29.02 0.58 -7.12
CA ASP A 365 -29.66 -0.74 -7.04
C ASP A 365 -31.11 -0.71 -6.48
N GLY A 366 -31.59 0.47 -6.08
CA GLY A 366 -32.97 0.73 -5.70
C GLY A 366 -33.29 0.49 -4.23
N HIS A 367 -32.27 0.51 -3.38
CA HIS A 367 -32.46 0.55 -1.94
C HIS A 367 -32.67 2.00 -1.48
N ASP A 368 -33.59 2.19 -0.53
CA ASP A 368 -33.49 3.31 0.39
C ASP A 368 -32.35 3.04 1.38
N VAL A 369 -31.55 4.05 1.74
CA VAL A 369 -30.31 3.83 2.51
C VAL A 369 -30.35 4.60 3.83
N GLU A 370 -30.41 3.84 4.92
CA GLU A 370 -30.24 4.35 6.27
C GLU A 370 -28.77 4.30 6.68
N LEU A 371 -28.32 5.32 7.41
CA LEU A 371 -26.93 5.46 7.83
C LEU A 371 -26.80 5.18 9.32
N LEU A 372 -25.83 4.35 9.68
CA LEU A 372 -25.38 4.17 11.06
C LEU A 372 -23.90 4.52 11.10
N CYS A 373 -23.61 5.75 11.51
CA CYS A 373 -22.25 6.23 11.66
C CYS A 373 -21.87 6.28 13.14
N TYR A 374 -20.61 6.01 13.45
CA TYR A 374 -20.12 5.95 14.83
C TYR A 374 -18.68 6.47 14.91
N PRO A 375 -18.20 6.91 16.09
CA PRO A 375 -16.86 7.47 16.18
C PRO A 375 -15.80 6.38 15.96
N ASP A 376 -14.77 6.70 15.18
CA ASP A 376 -13.67 5.77 14.91
C ASP A 376 -12.72 5.65 16.13
N THR A 377 -13.11 4.81 17.09
CA THR A 377 -12.38 4.58 18.35
C THR A 377 -11.94 3.13 18.46
N ALA A 378 -10.93 2.85 19.31
CA ALA A 378 -10.49 1.50 19.59
C ALA A 378 -11.62 0.59 20.12
N GLY A 379 -12.58 1.15 20.87
CA GLY A 379 -13.75 0.44 21.38
C GLY A 379 -14.95 0.39 20.41
N GLY A 380 -14.88 1.07 19.25
CA GLY A 380 -16.01 1.27 18.35
C GLY A 380 -16.62 -0.04 17.83
N SER A 381 -15.79 -0.99 17.39
CA SER A 381 -16.26 -2.31 16.93
C SER A 381 -16.92 -3.10 18.07
N SER A 382 -16.34 -3.05 19.27
CA SER A 382 -16.90 -3.69 20.46
C SER A 382 -18.28 -3.15 20.83
N TRP A 383 -18.45 -1.83 20.81
CA TRP A 383 -19.74 -1.17 21.04
C TRP A 383 -20.75 -1.49 19.93
N LEU A 384 -20.32 -1.45 18.66
CA LEU A 384 -21.18 -1.73 17.50
C LEU A 384 -21.77 -3.13 17.58
N TRP A 385 -20.93 -4.16 17.69
CA TRP A 385 -21.36 -5.56 17.66
C TRP A 385 -21.91 -6.05 19.00
N GLY A 386 -21.49 -5.46 20.11
CA GLY A 386 -21.90 -5.84 21.45
C GLY A 386 -23.20 -5.19 21.93
N GLN A 387 -23.50 -3.97 21.48
CA GLN A 387 -24.63 -3.18 21.99
C GLN A 387 -25.59 -2.77 20.87
N VAL A 388 -25.09 -2.11 19.82
CA VAL A 388 -25.96 -1.48 18.81
C VAL A 388 -26.61 -2.51 17.89
N MET A 389 -25.81 -3.32 17.18
CA MET A 389 -26.31 -4.27 16.19
C MET A 389 -27.26 -5.35 16.76
N PRO A 390 -27.10 -5.81 18.02
CA PRO A 390 -28.09 -6.66 18.68
C PRO A 390 -29.47 -6.02 18.92
N GLU A 391 -29.51 -4.70 19.12
CA GLU A 391 -30.75 -3.95 19.40
C GLU A 391 -31.42 -3.44 18.12
N THR A 392 -30.65 -3.28 17.04
CA THR A 392 -31.17 -2.91 15.72
C THR A 392 -32.12 -3.97 15.17
N GLY A 393 -33.35 -3.57 14.83
CA GLY A 393 -34.37 -4.44 14.29
C GLY A 393 -34.07 -4.94 12.87
N ALA A 394 -33.30 -6.03 12.75
CA ALA A 394 -32.86 -6.61 11.47
C ALA A 394 -34.00 -6.86 10.47
N GLN A 395 -35.20 -7.20 10.94
CA GLN A 395 -36.40 -7.41 10.13
C GLN A 395 -36.84 -6.17 9.32
N ALA A 396 -36.40 -4.98 9.70
CA ALA A 396 -36.69 -3.73 8.99
C ALA A 396 -35.88 -3.59 7.69
N TYR A 397 -34.81 -4.38 7.51
CA TYR A 397 -33.85 -4.20 6.42
C TYR A 397 -33.81 -5.40 5.48
N ASP A 398 -33.56 -5.13 4.19
CA ASP A 398 -33.23 -6.18 3.22
C ASP A 398 -31.72 -6.42 3.15
N ARG A 399 -30.92 -5.46 3.62
CA ARG A 399 -29.47 -5.48 3.48
C ARG A 399 -28.77 -4.77 4.64
N LEU A 400 -27.65 -5.34 5.06
CA LEU A 400 -26.66 -4.75 5.94
C LEU A 400 -25.34 -4.65 5.20
N VAL A 401 -24.77 -3.46 5.11
CA VAL A 401 -23.40 -3.24 4.59
C VAL A 401 -22.58 -2.61 5.71
N VAL A 402 -21.50 -3.27 6.11
CA VAL A 402 -20.57 -2.74 7.11
C VAL A 402 -19.23 -2.47 6.47
N ILE A 403 -18.72 -1.26 6.66
CA ILE A 403 -17.45 -0.78 6.11
C ILE A 403 -16.51 -0.46 7.25
N GLY A 404 -15.24 -0.84 7.10
CA GLY A 404 -14.17 -0.37 7.98
C GLY A 404 -14.28 -0.89 9.41
N ASP A 405 -14.84 -2.08 9.59
CA ASP A 405 -14.93 -2.70 10.92
C ASP A 405 -13.53 -2.93 11.49
N ARG A 406 -13.23 -2.31 12.63
CA ARG A 406 -11.91 -2.39 13.27
C ARG A 406 -11.62 -3.78 13.86
N PRO A 407 -10.35 -4.17 14.00
CA PRO A 407 -9.99 -5.43 14.64
C PRO A 407 -10.30 -5.47 16.13
N ASP A 408 -11.16 -6.41 16.54
CA ASP A 408 -11.30 -6.80 17.94
C ASP A 408 -11.63 -8.31 18.04
N PRO A 409 -10.66 -9.15 18.43
CA PRO A 409 -10.87 -10.59 18.51
C PRO A 409 -11.92 -10.95 19.57
N ARG A 410 -12.14 -10.11 20.59
CA ARG A 410 -13.07 -10.38 21.71
C ARG A 410 -14.52 -10.39 21.28
N ILE A 411 -14.85 -9.73 20.15
CA ILE A 411 -16.22 -9.64 19.64
C ILE A 411 -16.54 -10.57 18.47
N THR A 412 -15.59 -11.41 18.05
CA THR A 412 -15.78 -12.33 16.91
C THR A 412 -17.02 -13.22 17.10
N ARG A 413 -17.24 -13.74 18.31
CA ARG A 413 -18.41 -14.59 18.61
C ARG A 413 -19.72 -13.80 18.50
N GLN A 414 -19.78 -12.60 19.06
CA GLN A 414 -20.95 -11.72 19.06
C GLN A 414 -21.27 -11.24 17.64
N LEU A 415 -20.24 -10.92 16.86
CA LEU A 415 -20.35 -10.56 15.45
C LEU A 415 -20.99 -11.70 14.66
N LEU A 416 -20.43 -12.92 14.73
CA LEU A 416 -20.98 -14.09 14.02
C LEU A 416 -22.43 -14.41 14.43
N ALA A 417 -22.73 -14.33 15.72
CA ALA A 417 -24.09 -14.53 16.22
C ALA A 417 -25.06 -13.46 15.69
N THR A 418 -24.61 -12.21 15.62
CA THR A 418 -25.42 -11.10 15.14
C THR A 418 -25.63 -11.17 13.63
N THR A 419 -24.59 -11.44 12.83
CA THR A 419 -24.73 -11.64 11.39
C THR A 419 -25.66 -12.81 11.07
N GLY A 420 -25.55 -13.92 11.79
CA GLY A 420 -26.45 -15.07 11.64
C GLY A 420 -27.91 -14.72 11.93
N ARG A 421 -28.19 -13.92 12.98
CA ARG A 421 -29.55 -13.42 13.26
C ARG A 421 -30.07 -12.52 12.14
N TRP A 422 -29.24 -11.62 11.63
CA TRP A 422 -29.62 -10.76 10.50
C TRP A 422 -29.97 -11.59 9.26
N GLN A 423 -29.16 -12.57 8.91
CA GLN A 423 -29.43 -13.46 7.77
C GLN A 423 -30.69 -14.31 7.96
N ALA A 424 -30.99 -14.74 9.19
CA ALA A 424 -32.22 -15.48 9.50
C ALA A 424 -33.50 -14.65 9.26
N THR A 425 -33.41 -13.32 9.21
CA THR A 425 -34.54 -12.44 8.81
C THR A 425 -34.69 -12.28 7.29
N GLY A 426 -33.80 -12.91 6.51
CA GLY A 426 -33.70 -12.78 5.06
C GLY A 426 -32.85 -11.59 4.59
N ALA A 427 -32.23 -10.84 5.51
CA ALA A 427 -31.33 -9.74 5.15
C ALA A 427 -30.00 -10.27 4.59
N ARG A 428 -29.51 -9.65 3.52
CA ARG A 428 -28.15 -9.94 3.01
C ARG A 428 -27.13 -9.12 3.79
N VAL A 429 -26.06 -9.75 4.24
CA VAL A 429 -24.99 -9.10 5.00
C VAL A 429 -23.72 -9.05 4.15
N SER A 430 -23.19 -7.85 3.96
CA SER A 430 -21.91 -7.59 3.29
C SER A 430 -20.95 -6.94 4.29
N LEU A 431 -19.79 -7.54 4.50
CA LEU A 431 -18.70 -6.93 5.27
C LEU A 431 -17.54 -6.59 4.34
N LEU A 432 -17.25 -5.31 4.25
CA LEU A 432 -16.07 -4.80 3.58
C LEU A 432 -15.01 -4.70 4.68
N ASN A 433 -13.88 -5.39 4.51
CA ASN A 433 -12.79 -5.35 5.51
C ASN A 433 -11.36 -5.14 4.96
N ARG A 434 -10.76 -3.98 5.24
CA ARG A 434 -9.39 -3.61 4.86
C ARG A 434 -8.35 -4.04 5.89
N HIS A 435 -8.78 -4.34 7.12
CA HIS A 435 -7.88 -4.55 8.25
C HIS A 435 -7.44 -6.02 8.33
N GLU A 436 -6.17 -6.32 8.05
CA GLU A 436 -5.67 -7.70 8.06
C GLU A 436 -5.93 -8.45 9.37
N ALA A 437 -5.83 -7.79 10.53
CA ALA A 437 -6.07 -8.47 11.81
C ALA A 437 -7.47 -9.08 11.92
N ASN A 438 -8.42 -8.62 11.11
CA ASN A 438 -9.74 -9.20 10.97
C ASN A 438 -9.85 -10.30 9.91
N TRP A 439 -8.79 -10.64 9.19
CA TRP A 439 -8.91 -11.67 8.15
C TRP A 439 -8.97 -13.09 8.71
N SER A 440 -8.55 -13.27 9.97
CA SER A 440 -8.69 -14.53 10.71
C SER A 440 -10.14 -15.00 10.88
N ARG A 441 -11.12 -14.09 10.86
CA ARG A 441 -12.56 -14.41 10.96
C ARG A 441 -13.24 -14.65 9.60
N LEU A 442 -12.57 -14.43 8.46
CA LEU A 442 -13.20 -14.57 7.14
C LEU A 442 -13.76 -15.97 6.88
N PRO A 443 -13.07 -17.09 7.19
CA PRO A 443 -13.63 -18.42 7.00
C PRO A 443 -14.96 -18.62 7.73
N ALA A 444 -15.04 -18.20 8.99
CA ALA A 444 -16.26 -18.32 9.79
C ALA A 444 -17.39 -17.43 9.24
N LEU A 445 -17.06 -16.26 8.70
CA LEU A 445 -18.04 -15.36 8.07
C LEU A 445 -18.58 -15.94 6.76
N LEU A 446 -17.73 -16.53 5.93
CA LEU A 446 -18.16 -17.21 4.71
C LEU A 446 -19.06 -18.41 5.01
N GLN A 447 -18.75 -19.17 6.07
CA GLN A 447 -19.58 -20.31 6.49
C GLN A 447 -21.00 -19.92 6.89
N VAL A 448 -21.20 -18.72 7.45
CA VAL A 448 -22.55 -18.21 7.74
C VAL A 448 -23.17 -17.51 6.53
N GLY A 449 -22.49 -17.42 5.39
CA GLY A 449 -23.02 -16.86 4.14
C GLY A 449 -22.91 -15.34 4.02
N VAL A 450 -22.04 -14.71 4.82
CA VAL A 450 -21.74 -13.28 4.69
C VAL A 450 -20.96 -13.05 3.39
N GLU A 451 -21.33 -12.01 2.65
CA GLU A 451 -20.56 -11.52 1.51
C GLU A 451 -19.38 -10.72 2.02
N LEU A 452 -18.16 -11.10 1.64
CA LEU A 452 -16.94 -10.39 2.01
C LEU A 452 -16.36 -9.71 0.77
N ILE A 453 -15.97 -8.45 0.91
CA ILE A 453 -15.24 -7.73 -0.13
C ILE A 453 -13.87 -7.36 0.44
N LEU A 454 -12.83 -7.85 -0.21
CA LEU A 454 -11.43 -7.60 0.09
C LEU A 454 -10.78 -6.91 -1.12
N GLY A 455 -9.73 -6.14 -0.90
CA GLY A 455 -9.02 -5.43 -1.96
C GLY A 455 -8.04 -4.40 -1.38
N GLY A 456 -7.37 -3.65 -2.26
CA GLY A 456 -6.63 -2.46 -1.83
C GLY A 456 -7.59 -1.38 -1.32
N ASP A 457 -7.09 -0.41 -0.56
CA ASP A 457 -7.93 0.59 0.12
C ASP A 457 -8.76 1.45 -0.85
N TRP A 458 -8.41 1.48 -2.13
CA TRP A 458 -9.06 2.28 -3.14
C TRP A 458 -10.15 1.55 -3.94
N ALA A 459 -10.29 0.23 -3.80
CA ALA A 459 -11.27 -0.61 -4.52
C ALA A 459 -12.37 -1.15 -3.58
N TYR A 460 -12.54 -0.49 -2.43
CA TYR A 460 -13.14 -1.05 -1.23
C TYR A 460 -14.56 -0.52 -0.94
N PHE A 461 -15.48 -0.66 -1.89
CA PHE A 461 -16.86 -0.21 -1.73
C PHE A 461 -17.86 -1.20 -2.33
N TRP A 462 -19.13 -1.08 -1.95
CA TRP A 462 -20.19 -1.98 -2.41
C TRP A 462 -20.71 -1.57 -3.79
N GLY A 463 -20.99 -2.56 -4.65
CA GLY A 463 -21.61 -2.37 -5.96
C GLY A 463 -20.68 -2.71 -7.13
N ASP A 464 -21.25 -3.12 -8.25
CA ASP A 464 -20.51 -3.58 -9.45
C ASP A 464 -20.56 -2.56 -10.61
N ALA A 465 -21.34 -1.47 -10.50
CA ALA A 465 -21.54 -0.49 -11.57
C ALA A 465 -20.53 0.67 -11.45
N ILE A 466 -19.26 0.37 -11.68
CA ILE A 466 -18.14 1.27 -11.34
C ILE A 466 -17.98 2.41 -12.37
N GLN A 467 -17.78 3.63 -11.86
CA GLN A 467 -17.47 4.83 -12.65
C GLN A 467 -16.01 5.27 -12.44
N ARG A 468 -15.44 6.03 -13.39
CA ARG A 468 -14.09 6.60 -13.22
C ARG A 468 -14.01 7.50 -11.98
N THR A 469 -15.09 8.22 -11.68
CA THR A 469 -15.21 9.05 -10.48
C THR A 469 -15.14 8.22 -9.20
N ASP A 470 -15.76 7.03 -9.17
CA ASP A 470 -15.65 6.11 -8.01
C ASP A 470 -14.20 5.74 -7.74
N LEU A 471 -13.43 5.42 -8.77
CA LEU A 471 -12.02 5.04 -8.63
C LEU A 471 -11.12 6.23 -8.27
N ALA A 472 -11.43 7.42 -8.78
CA ALA A 472 -10.75 8.65 -8.36
C ALA A 472 -10.96 8.90 -6.86
N TRP A 473 -12.19 8.79 -6.37
CA TRP A 473 -12.48 8.89 -4.94
C TRP A 473 -11.87 7.76 -4.12
N GLY A 474 -11.91 6.52 -4.63
CA GLY A 474 -11.22 5.39 -4.02
C GLY A 474 -9.72 5.67 -3.82
N ARG A 475 -9.07 6.23 -4.83
CA ARG A 475 -7.67 6.64 -4.74
C ARG A 475 -7.45 7.75 -3.70
N ILE A 476 -8.33 8.76 -3.61
CA ILE A 476 -8.29 9.75 -2.53
C ILE A 476 -8.45 9.08 -1.15
N ALA A 477 -9.30 8.06 -1.02
CA ALA A 477 -9.49 7.34 0.24
C ALA A 477 -8.22 6.61 0.66
N ALA A 478 -7.59 5.89 -0.28
CA ALA A 478 -6.29 5.27 -0.07
C ALA A 478 -5.21 6.29 0.31
N LEU A 479 -5.22 7.49 -0.26
CA LEU A 479 -4.30 8.56 0.12
C LEU A 479 -4.56 9.07 1.56
N CYS A 480 -5.83 9.09 2.01
CA CYS A 480 -6.17 9.46 3.38
C CYS A 480 -5.63 8.45 4.41
N THR A 481 -5.59 7.16 4.06
CA THR A 481 -5.07 6.07 4.92
C THR A 481 -3.60 5.73 4.66
N ARG A 482 -2.97 6.38 3.67
CA ARG A 482 -1.61 6.09 3.22
C ARG A 482 -1.46 4.64 2.75
N ASP A 483 -2.42 4.17 1.96
CA ASP A 483 -2.43 2.81 1.42
C ASP A 483 -1.08 2.49 0.74
N PRO A 484 -0.36 1.48 1.22
CA PRO A 484 0.89 1.03 0.62
C PRO A 484 0.80 0.75 -0.87
N THR A 485 -0.35 0.28 -1.33
CA THR A 485 -0.50 -0.29 -2.66
C THR A 485 -0.70 0.78 -3.74
N GLN A 486 -0.94 2.05 -3.41
CA GLN A 486 -1.06 3.18 -4.35
C GLN A 486 0.30 3.86 -4.66
N SER A 487 1.36 3.37 -4.03
CA SER A 487 2.71 3.93 -3.99
C SER A 487 3.52 3.89 -5.28
N THR A 488 2.96 3.76 -6.48
CA THR A 488 3.78 3.74 -7.72
C THR A 488 3.41 4.81 -8.75
N VAL A 489 2.23 5.43 -8.63
CA VAL A 489 1.65 6.28 -9.70
C VAL A 489 1.95 7.78 -9.52
N GLY A 490 2.71 8.16 -8.49
CA GLY A 490 2.90 9.58 -8.11
C GLY A 490 1.63 10.20 -7.50
N LEU A 491 1.68 11.48 -7.11
CA LEU A 491 0.54 12.25 -6.61
C LEU A 491 0.43 13.53 -7.43
N THR A 492 -0.76 13.84 -7.93
CA THR A 492 -1.00 15.14 -8.59
C THR A 492 -1.22 16.23 -7.54
N ASP A 493 -1.02 17.50 -7.91
CA ASP A 493 -1.30 18.62 -7.01
C ASP A 493 -2.80 18.72 -6.67
N GLU A 494 -3.68 18.34 -7.60
CA GLU A 494 -5.11 18.22 -7.37
C GLU A 494 -5.42 17.15 -6.31
N GLU A 495 -4.90 15.93 -6.47
CA GLU A 495 -5.11 14.84 -5.51
C GLU A 495 -4.63 15.24 -4.11
N ARG A 496 -3.47 15.90 -4.03
CA ARG A 496 -2.96 16.45 -2.76
C ARG A 496 -3.94 17.44 -2.14
N ALA A 497 -4.42 18.42 -2.90
CA ALA A 497 -5.33 19.43 -2.41
C ALA A 497 -6.67 18.82 -1.95
N VAL A 498 -7.27 17.94 -2.76
CA VAL A 498 -8.51 17.23 -2.41
C VAL A 498 -8.33 16.42 -1.13
N THR A 499 -7.26 15.63 -1.01
CA THR A 499 -6.97 14.82 0.19
C THR A 499 -6.83 15.72 1.42
N GLN A 500 -6.02 16.78 1.35
CA GLN A 500 -5.81 17.69 2.48
C GLN A 500 -7.11 18.38 2.91
N GLY A 501 -7.89 18.89 1.97
CA GLY A 501 -9.14 19.55 2.28
C GLY A 501 -10.23 18.61 2.78
N LEU A 502 -10.30 17.37 2.27
CA LEU A 502 -11.17 16.34 2.83
C LEU A 502 -10.80 16.03 4.28
N LEU A 503 -9.52 15.76 4.55
CA LEU A 503 -9.03 15.52 5.90
C LEU A 503 -9.41 16.68 6.83
N LYS A 504 -9.21 17.93 6.38
CA LYS A 504 -9.62 19.13 7.10
C LYS A 504 -11.10 19.12 7.48
N VAL A 505 -11.97 18.91 6.48
CA VAL A 505 -13.43 18.89 6.68
C VAL A 505 -13.85 17.81 7.68
N VAL A 506 -13.25 16.62 7.59
CA VAL A 506 -13.53 15.51 8.51
C VAL A 506 -13.04 15.83 9.93
N TYR A 507 -11.86 16.42 10.07
CA TYR A 507 -11.31 16.83 11.37
C TYR A 507 -12.15 17.94 12.02
N ASP A 508 -12.57 18.93 11.24
CA ASP A 508 -13.49 19.97 11.70
C ASP A 508 -14.84 19.40 12.15
N ALA A 509 -15.41 18.45 11.41
CA ALA A 509 -16.67 17.82 11.78
C ALA A 509 -16.52 16.96 13.05
N SER A 510 -15.46 16.16 13.14
CA SER A 510 -15.19 15.31 14.31
C SER A 510 -14.86 16.10 15.59
N SER A 511 -14.45 17.37 15.47
CA SER A 511 -14.26 18.29 16.61
C SER A 511 -15.53 18.56 17.42
N ARG A 512 -16.69 18.26 16.86
CA ARG A 512 -18.01 18.44 17.46
C ARG A 512 -18.64 17.07 17.71
N PRO A 513 -18.16 16.31 18.70
CA PRO A 513 -18.58 14.93 18.89
C PRO A 513 -20.09 14.84 19.11
N ALA A 514 -20.74 13.93 18.38
CA ALA A 514 -22.13 13.60 18.59
C ALA A 514 -22.30 12.61 19.75
N SER A 515 -23.42 12.72 20.47
CA SER A 515 -23.75 11.84 21.60
C SER A 515 -24.26 10.45 21.18
N ASP A 516 -24.70 10.31 19.93
CA ASP A 516 -25.33 9.10 19.39
C ASP A 516 -25.06 8.92 17.88
N THR A 517 -25.50 7.78 17.34
CA THR A 517 -25.35 7.43 15.92
C THR A 517 -26.08 8.38 14.98
N GLU A 518 -27.21 8.96 15.39
CA GLU A 518 -27.99 9.89 14.58
C GLU A 518 -27.23 11.20 14.39
N GLY A 519 -26.62 11.74 15.45
CA GLY A 519 -25.75 12.90 15.37
C GLY A 519 -24.50 12.65 14.53
N TRP A 520 -23.86 11.48 14.65
CA TRP A 520 -22.73 11.11 13.79
C TRP A 520 -23.16 11.00 12.32
N ALA A 521 -24.32 10.39 12.05
CA ALA A 521 -24.87 10.32 10.69
C ALA A 521 -25.23 11.72 10.14
N ALA A 522 -25.71 12.64 10.97
CA ALA A 522 -25.99 14.02 10.60
C ALA A 522 -24.71 14.80 10.25
N LEU A 523 -23.60 14.57 10.96
CA LEU A 523 -22.29 15.13 10.61
C LEU A 523 -21.73 14.52 9.32
N ALA A 524 -21.96 13.23 9.08
CA ALA A 524 -21.44 12.53 7.92
C ALA A 524 -22.17 12.95 6.63
N ARG A 525 -23.49 13.13 6.70
CA ARG A 525 -24.36 13.33 5.51
C ARG A 525 -23.88 14.44 4.56
N PRO A 526 -23.54 15.67 5.01
CA PRO A 526 -23.04 16.71 4.12
C PRO A 526 -21.74 16.34 3.39
N ILE A 527 -20.86 15.55 4.03
CA ILE A 527 -19.60 15.09 3.45
C ILE A 527 -19.89 14.03 2.39
N LEU A 528 -20.75 13.05 2.73
CA LEU A 528 -21.17 12.00 1.79
C LEU A 528 -21.87 12.59 0.57
N ASP A 529 -22.74 13.59 0.76
CA ASP A 529 -23.49 14.24 -0.33
C ASP A 529 -22.53 14.93 -1.33
N ARG A 530 -21.47 15.57 -0.84
CA ARG A 530 -20.44 16.21 -1.69
C ARG A 530 -19.57 15.20 -2.43
N ILE A 531 -19.15 14.12 -1.77
CA ILE A 531 -18.38 13.05 -2.42
C ILE A 531 -19.22 12.41 -3.53
N GLN A 532 -20.50 12.12 -3.27
CA GLN A 532 -21.41 11.57 -4.28
C GLN A 532 -21.66 12.52 -5.46
N ALA A 533 -21.62 13.83 -5.23
CA ALA A 533 -21.74 14.84 -6.26
C ALA A 533 -20.43 15.08 -7.04
N ASP A 534 -19.35 14.34 -6.74
CA ASP A 534 -17.99 14.55 -7.24
C ASP A 534 -17.47 16.00 -7.03
N ASP A 535 -17.82 16.61 -5.89
CA ASP A 535 -17.45 18.00 -5.56
C ASP A 535 -16.01 18.11 -5.04
N ARG A 536 -15.04 17.64 -5.84
CA ARG A 536 -13.60 17.72 -5.53
C ARG A 536 -13.11 19.17 -5.41
N ALA A 537 -13.73 20.10 -6.14
CA ALA A 537 -13.42 21.53 -6.07
C ALA A 537 -13.66 22.08 -4.65
N TYR A 538 -14.80 21.77 -4.03
CA TYR A 538 -15.06 22.18 -2.65
C TYR A 538 -13.96 21.72 -1.69
N PHE A 539 -13.55 20.45 -1.77
CA PHE A 539 -12.52 19.94 -0.88
C PHE A 539 -11.17 20.60 -1.18
N SER A 540 -10.76 20.74 -2.43
CA SER A 540 -9.55 21.49 -2.78
C SER A 540 -9.55 22.92 -2.22
N ASP A 541 -10.70 23.61 -2.25
CA ASP A 541 -10.83 24.96 -1.67
C ASP A 541 -10.69 24.96 -0.14
N GLN A 542 -11.02 23.83 0.53
CA GLN A 542 -10.79 23.64 1.96
C GLN A 542 -9.35 23.25 2.29
N ALA A 543 -8.47 22.99 1.31
CA ALA A 543 -7.08 22.59 1.59
C ALA A 543 -6.28 23.71 2.27
N GLY A 544 -6.70 24.96 2.09
CA GLY A 544 -6.15 26.12 2.77
C GLY A 544 -6.07 25.90 4.29
N ASP A 545 -4.90 26.19 4.86
CA ASP A 545 -4.60 26.01 6.28
C ASP A 545 -4.66 24.57 6.81
N PHE A 546 -4.72 23.53 5.96
CA PHE A 546 -4.59 22.14 6.47
C PHE A 546 -3.28 21.93 7.25
N ASP A 547 -2.21 22.60 6.83
CA ASP A 547 -0.93 22.58 7.55
C ASP A 547 -1.05 23.04 9.00
N SER A 548 -2.08 23.80 9.38
CA SER A 548 -2.34 24.16 10.79
C SER A 548 -2.70 22.95 11.66
N TYR A 549 -3.30 21.90 11.12
CA TYR A 549 -3.52 20.63 11.85
C TYR A 549 -2.23 19.86 12.07
N ALA A 550 -1.23 20.12 11.24
CA ALA A 550 0.09 19.51 11.37
C ALA A 550 1.07 20.37 12.18
N GLN A 551 0.64 21.56 12.64
CA GLN A 551 1.40 22.39 13.57
C GLN A 551 1.18 21.88 15.00
N THR A 552 2.26 21.66 15.74
CA THR A 552 2.20 21.14 17.10
C THR A 552 1.93 22.27 18.07
N SER A 553 1.11 22.03 19.11
CA SER A 553 0.96 22.97 20.23
C SER A 553 2.09 22.85 21.26
N GLU A 554 2.79 21.71 21.27
CA GLU A 554 3.82 21.37 22.27
C GLU A 554 5.19 21.10 21.63
N ARG A 555 6.26 21.32 22.41
CA ARG A 555 7.63 21.05 21.99
C ARG A 555 7.92 19.56 22.18
N ALA A 556 8.16 18.85 21.09
CA ALA A 556 8.71 17.49 21.16
C ALA A 556 10.07 17.50 21.87
N HIS A 557 10.33 16.45 22.64
CA HIS A 557 11.64 16.12 23.17
C HIS A 557 12.43 15.37 22.10
N VAL A 558 13.64 15.83 21.81
CA VAL A 558 14.57 15.11 20.94
C VAL A 558 15.44 14.22 21.81
N GLU A 559 15.31 12.90 21.70
CA GLU A 559 16.17 11.94 22.37
C GLU A 559 16.89 11.06 21.33
N GLY A 560 18.12 11.44 20.98
CA GLY A 560 18.90 10.76 19.95
C GLY A 560 18.20 10.85 18.58
N ARG A 561 17.72 9.71 18.09
CA ARG A 561 17.02 9.56 16.79
C ARG A 561 15.49 9.64 16.89
N VAL A 562 14.96 9.98 18.07
CA VAL A 562 13.51 9.97 18.36
C VAL A 562 13.01 11.37 18.70
N LEU A 563 11.87 11.73 18.13
CA LEU A 563 11.01 12.83 18.58
C LEU A 563 9.91 12.30 19.48
N TRP A 564 9.77 12.84 20.68
CA TRP A 564 8.81 12.33 21.66
C TRP A 564 7.89 13.44 22.18
N TYR A 565 6.58 13.16 22.16
CA TYR A 565 5.53 13.97 22.76
C TYR A 565 4.96 13.23 23.98
N ASP A 566 5.09 13.84 25.17
CA ASP A 566 4.55 13.30 26.44
C ASP A 566 3.01 13.32 26.50
N GLN A 567 2.39 14.17 25.67
CA GLN A 567 0.96 14.31 25.54
C GLN A 567 0.51 14.15 24.09
N ALA A 568 -0.80 14.08 23.91
CA ALA A 568 -1.44 14.14 22.60
C ALA A 568 -0.91 15.37 21.82
N PRO A 569 -0.28 15.18 20.64
CA PRO A 569 0.36 16.28 19.91
C PRO A 569 -0.67 17.27 19.30
N SER A 570 -1.95 16.93 19.41
CA SER A 570 -3.09 17.71 18.98
C SER A 570 -4.35 17.22 19.71
N PRO A 571 -5.43 18.02 19.80
CA PRO A 571 -6.73 17.52 20.23
C PRO A 571 -7.40 16.59 19.20
N PHE A 572 -6.79 16.38 18.03
CA PHE A 572 -7.34 15.58 16.92
C PHE A 572 -6.54 14.28 16.71
N PRO A 573 -6.98 13.14 17.27
CA PRO A 573 -6.27 11.85 17.15
C PRO A 573 -5.91 11.44 15.72
N TYR A 574 -6.82 11.70 14.77
CA TYR A 574 -6.60 11.38 13.36
C TYR A 574 -5.46 12.18 12.73
N ALA A 575 -5.11 13.36 13.28
CA ALA A 575 -4.04 14.20 12.78
C ALA A 575 -2.65 13.76 13.28
N TYR A 576 -2.56 12.87 14.29
CA TYR A 576 -1.28 12.56 14.94
C TYR A 576 -0.24 12.03 13.96
N HIS A 577 -0.63 11.16 13.03
CA HIS A 577 0.27 10.65 12.00
C HIS A 577 0.88 11.77 11.16
N TRP A 578 0.06 12.76 10.77
CA TRP A 578 0.48 13.91 9.97
C TRP A 578 1.42 14.83 10.75
N ILE A 579 1.09 15.06 12.02
CA ILE A 579 1.90 15.88 12.92
C ILE A 579 3.26 15.24 13.17
N LEU A 580 3.29 13.97 13.53
CA LEU A 580 4.52 13.24 13.81
C LEU A 580 5.43 13.19 12.57
N GLU A 581 4.87 12.97 11.38
CA GLU A 581 5.65 12.98 10.14
C GLU A 581 6.21 14.37 9.82
N LYS A 582 5.39 15.41 9.95
CA LYS A 582 5.83 16.80 9.76
C LYS A 582 6.92 17.20 10.75
N ALA A 583 6.82 16.71 11.98
CA ALA A 583 7.86 16.91 12.98
C ALA A 583 9.17 16.24 12.53
N ILE A 584 9.15 15.00 12.05
CA ILE A 584 10.35 14.36 11.51
C ILE A 584 10.92 15.16 10.33
N GLU A 585 10.07 15.60 9.39
CA GLU A 585 10.47 16.44 8.25
C GLU A 585 11.19 17.72 8.71
N TYR A 586 10.65 18.38 9.73
CA TYR A 586 11.18 19.63 10.28
C TYR A 586 12.59 19.49 10.85
N HIS A 587 12.89 18.35 11.49
CA HIS A 587 14.22 18.08 12.03
C HIS A 587 15.28 17.72 10.97
N GLY A 588 14.88 17.71 9.70
CA GLY A 588 15.78 17.81 8.56
C GLY A 588 16.63 16.58 8.29
N ARG A 589 17.41 16.68 7.23
CA ARG A 589 18.28 15.62 6.71
C ARG A 589 19.75 15.90 7.04
N SER A 590 20.49 14.88 7.47
CA SER A 590 21.95 14.86 7.56
C SER A 590 22.57 14.71 6.16
N PRO A 591 23.67 15.45 5.87
CA PRO A 591 24.37 15.38 4.58
C PRO A 591 25.46 14.30 4.49
N GLU A 592 25.75 13.58 5.59
CA GLU A 592 26.89 12.66 5.67
C GLU A 592 26.54 11.26 5.15
N ARG A 593 26.77 11.02 3.84
CA ARG A 593 26.68 9.73 3.11
C ARG A 593 25.29 9.13 2.94
N GLY A 594 24.59 9.52 1.88
CA GLY A 594 23.16 9.22 1.79
C GLY A 594 22.41 10.33 2.49
N ILE A 595 21.20 10.60 2.04
CA ILE A 595 20.35 11.53 2.77
C ILE A 595 19.90 10.73 4.01
N HIS A 596 19.87 11.30 5.21
CA HIS A 596 19.33 10.59 6.39
C HIS A 596 18.52 11.56 7.23
N PHE A 597 17.44 11.16 7.86
CA PHE A 597 16.85 12.01 8.89
C PHE A 597 17.67 11.97 10.18
N ASN A 598 17.84 13.12 10.82
CA ASN A 598 18.48 13.20 12.15
C ASN A 598 17.66 12.45 13.21
N VAL A 599 16.33 12.50 13.06
CA VAL A 599 15.35 11.86 13.94
C VAL A 599 14.30 11.13 13.12
N PRO A 600 14.62 9.97 12.53
CA PRO A 600 13.67 9.24 11.69
C PRO A 600 12.48 8.67 12.48
N TYR A 601 12.42 8.81 13.80
CA TYR A 601 11.34 8.26 14.63
C TYR A 601 10.57 9.38 15.33
N ALA A 602 9.26 9.20 15.46
CA ALA A 602 8.43 10.08 16.27
C ALA A 602 7.40 9.29 17.08
N MET A 603 7.19 9.66 18.33
CA MET A 603 6.32 8.98 19.29
C MET A 603 5.43 9.98 20.01
N ALA A 604 4.18 9.64 20.22
CA ALA A 604 3.23 10.39 21.01
C ALA A 604 2.52 9.47 21.99
N THR A 605 2.31 9.96 23.20
CA THR A 605 1.57 9.25 24.24
C THR A 605 0.44 10.11 24.80
N TRP A 606 -0.71 9.50 25.12
CA TRP A 606 -1.80 10.21 25.79
C TRP A 606 -2.60 9.28 26.69
N ARG A 607 -3.24 9.83 27.71
CA ARG A 607 -4.10 9.05 28.62
C ARG A 607 -5.45 8.75 27.95
N ASP A 608 -5.93 7.52 28.10
CA ASP A 608 -7.28 7.08 27.74
C ASP A 608 -7.84 6.23 28.88
N GLY A 609 -8.58 6.87 29.80
CA GLY A 609 -9.05 6.25 31.04
C GLY A 609 -7.88 5.89 31.96
N ASP A 610 -7.83 4.63 32.39
CA ASP A 610 -6.74 4.06 33.21
C ASP A 610 -5.53 3.60 32.36
N ASP A 611 -5.64 3.69 31.04
CA ASP A 611 -4.62 3.29 30.07
C ASP A 611 -3.89 4.50 29.47
N VAL A 612 -2.75 4.22 28.83
CA VAL A 612 -1.95 5.11 28.00
C VAL A 612 -1.96 4.57 26.58
N GLU A 613 -2.40 5.38 25.64
CA GLU A 613 -2.23 5.11 24.22
C GLU A 613 -0.85 5.62 23.79
N LEU A 614 -0.11 4.76 23.09
CA LEU A 614 1.16 5.06 22.44
C LEU A 614 0.94 4.98 20.93
N LEU A 615 1.30 6.04 20.21
CA LEU A 615 1.49 6.04 18.76
C LEU A 615 2.96 6.30 18.45
N ALA A 616 3.61 5.41 17.72
CA ALA A 616 4.96 5.64 17.22
C ALA A 616 5.03 5.42 15.71
N ILE A 617 5.80 6.25 15.03
CA ILE A 617 6.04 6.16 13.59
C ILE A 617 7.53 6.22 13.27
N SER A 618 7.91 5.62 12.15
CA SER A 618 9.22 5.79 11.54
C SER A 618 9.08 6.43 10.16
N HIS A 619 10.00 7.33 9.82
CA HIS A 619 10.07 7.95 8.52
C HIS A 619 10.78 7.04 7.53
N TRP A 620 9.99 6.25 6.81
CA TRP A 620 10.44 5.23 5.85
C TRP A 620 11.04 5.78 4.55
N ARG A 621 11.40 7.07 4.53
CA ARG A 621 11.89 7.76 3.34
C ARG A 621 13.37 7.50 3.04
N GLU A 622 14.05 6.80 3.96
CA GLU A 622 15.48 6.52 3.90
C GLU A 622 15.71 5.01 4.06
N GLU A 623 16.55 4.45 3.20
CA GLU A 623 16.83 3.00 3.06
C GLU A 623 17.39 2.34 4.34
N GLU A 624 17.74 3.14 5.36
CA GLU A 624 18.35 2.67 6.62
C GLU A 624 17.51 2.93 7.88
N ALA A 625 16.39 3.66 7.81
CA ALA A 625 15.53 3.86 8.98
C ALA A 625 14.74 2.58 9.24
N ILE A 626 15.20 1.77 10.19
CA ILE A 626 14.52 0.53 10.60
C ILE A 626 13.04 0.83 10.89
N PRO A 627 12.05 0.11 10.32
CA PRO A 627 10.64 0.34 10.61
C PRO A 627 10.37 0.33 12.12
N ILE A 628 9.57 1.28 12.62
CA ILE A 628 9.31 1.46 14.06
C ILE A 628 8.76 0.18 14.71
N ARG A 629 8.00 -0.62 13.95
CA ARG A 629 7.50 -1.91 14.41
C ARG A 629 8.61 -2.86 14.82
N LEU A 630 9.75 -2.79 14.15
CA LEU A 630 10.91 -3.64 14.42
C LEU A 630 11.60 -3.33 15.75
N LEU A 631 11.29 -2.17 16.30
CA LEU A 631 11.89 -1.63 17.51
C LEU A 631 10.95 -1.78 18.71
N TYR A 632 9.71 -2.23 18.48
CA TYR A 632 8.73 -2.42 19.55
C TYR A 632 9.08 -3.63 20.42
N PRO A 633 9.13 -3.48 21.76
CA PRO A 633 9.46 -4.55 22.69
C PRO A 633 8.24 -5.47 22.92
N SER A 634 8.04 -6.44 22.02
CA SER A 634 6.88 -7.34 22.04
C SER A 634 6.75 -8.22 23.28
N ASP A 635 7.83 -8.37 24.04
CA ASP A 635 7.91 -9.08 25.32
C ASP A 635 7.43 -8.23 26.51
N LEU A 636 7.42 -6.90 26.37
CA LEU A 636 7.11 -5.96 27.45
C LEU A 636 5.70 -5.40 27.40
N GLY A 637 5.00 -5.50 26.27
CA GLY A 637 3.69 -4.88 26.05
C GLY A 637 2.73 -5.74 25.24
N PRO A 638 1.42 -5.44 25.27
CA PRO A 638 0.48 -6.00 24.32
C PRO A 638 0.93 -5.71 22.89
N SER A 639 0.40 -6.54 22.02
CA SER A 639 0.56 -6.48 20.59
C SER A 639 0.05 -5.14 20.02
N PRO A 640 0.91 -4.29 19.42
CA PRO A 640 0.44 -3.05 18.80
C PRO A 640 -0.42 -3.35 17.58
N VAL A 641 -1.37 -2.47 17.28
CA VAL A 641 -1.99 -2.34 15.96
C VAL A 641 -1.17 -1.39 15.07
N GLY A 642 -1.56 -1.20 13.82
CA GLY A 642 -0.72 -0.50 12.83
C GLY A 642 0.28 -1.43 12.14
N ASN A 643 1.14 -0.85 11.31
CA ASN A 643 2.02 -1.52 10.36
C ASN A 643 3.53 -1.38 10.69
N GLU A 644 4.40 -1.67 9.72
CA GLU A 644 5.85 -1.60 9.89
C GLU A 644 6.35 -0.20 10.27
N SER A 645 5.77 0.85 9.69
CA SER A 645 6.17 2.24 9.92
C SER A 645 5.31 2.97 10.94
N THR A 646 4.31 2.31 11.51
CA THR A 646 3.38 2.88 12.47
C THR A 646 2.96 1.82 13.47
N ILE A 647 3.12 2.07 14.75
CA ILE A 647 2.49 1.26 15.79
C ILE A 647 1.57 2.11 16.62
N GLN A 648 0.41 1.56 16.95
CA GLN A 648 -0.47 2.10 17.98
C GLN A 648 -0.75 1.02 19.01
N VAL A 649 -0.61 1.32 20.29
CA VAL A 649 -0.88 0.35 21.36
C VAL A 649 -1.46 1.03 22.58
N ARG A 650 -2.45 0.36 23.18
CA ARG A 650 -3.02 0.72 24.47
C ARG A 650 -2.31 -0.07 25.56
N LEU A 651 -1.76 0.64 26.53
CA LEU A 651 -0.93 0.10 27.61
C LEU A 651 -1.53 0.49 28.96
N PRO A 652 -1.63 -0.42 29.94
CA PRO A 652 -1.83 -0.05 31.33
C PRO A 652 -0.80 1.01 31.77
N ALA A 653 -1.20 1.97 32.59
CA ALA A 653 -0.34 3.09 32.97
C ALA A 653 1.02 2.66 33.57
N ASP A 654 1.04 1.61 34.38
CA ASP A 654 2.25 1.03 34.99
C ASP A 654 3.16 0.31 33.98
N GLN A 655 2.58 -0.29 32.94
CA GLN A 655 3.32 -0.93 31.84
C GLN A 655 3.86 0.08 30.82
N SER A 656 3.18 1.22 30.66
CA SER A 656 3.47 2.20 29.61
C SER A 656 4.89 2.75 29.67
N GLU A 657 5.37 3.13 30.86
CA GLU A 657 6.70 3.70 31.07
C GLU A 657 7.82 2.74 30.63
N ILE A 658 7.65 1.45 30.93
CA ILE A 658 8.61 0.39 30.59
C ILE A 658 8.70 0.21 29.07
N VAL A 659 7.54 0.08 28.41
CA VAL A 659 7.45 -0.14 26.96
C VAL A 659 7.98 1.05 26.17
N ILE A 660 7.58 2.27 26.57
CA ILE A 660 8.01 3.51 25.91
C ILE A 660 9.53 3.66 26.01
N ARG A 661 10.10 3.45 27.21
CA ARG A 661 11.55 3.58 27.42
C ARG A 661 12.33 2.58 26.57
N ALA A 662 11.92 1.31 26.58
CA ALA A 662 12.57 0.27 25.79
C ALA A 662 12.50 0.55 24.27
N LEU A 663 11.37 1.09 23.79
CA LEU A 663 11.22 1.50 22.39
C LEU A 663 12.12 2.70 22.03
N VAL A 664 12.23 3.70 22.91
CA VAL A 664 13.14 4.85 22.71
C VAL A 664 14.59 4.38 22.65
N ASP A 665 15.01 3.51 23.57
CA ASP A 665 16.36 2.98 23.60
C ASP A 665 16.66 2.14 22.34
N ALA A 666 15.73 1.29 21.90
CA ALA A 666 15.86 0.53 20.65
C ALA A 666 16.02 1.46 19.43
N CYS A 667 15.28 2.56 19.35
CA CYS A 667 15.39 3.54 18.26
C CYS A 667 16.71 4.32 18.26
N ARG A 668 17.41 4.40 19.39
CA ARG A 668 18.70 5.08 19.52
C ARG A 668 19.88 4.20 19.12
N GLU A 669 19.74 2.89 19.28
CA GLU A 669 20.80 1.90 19.02
C GLU A 669 20.96 1.54 17.54
N VAL A 670 19.89 1.72 16.76
CA VAL A 670 19.87 1.57 15.30
C VAL A 670 20.24 2.85 14.60
#